data_AF-A0A935D346-F1
#
_entry.id   AF-A0A935D346-F1
#
_cell.length_a   1.000
_cell.length_b   1.000
_cell.length_c   1.000
_cell.angle_alpha   90.00
_cell.angle_beta   90.00
_cell.angle_gamma   90.00
#
_symmetry.space_group_name_H-M   'P 1'
#
loop_
_entity.id
_entity.type
_entity.pdbx_description
1 polymer ?
#
loop_
_entity_poly.entity_id
_entity_poly.type
_entity_poly.pdbx_seq_one_letter_code
_entity_poly.pdbx_strand_id
1 'polypeptide(L)'
;MNPRTPLAAIGSGLLVAAMLAACSSGEPLPNGVGAPLVPAQCRTPQAGCVCEPEGLTVDCGEKVSNAAGNLVCMTGTRRCQQGRWGACDTTPGTSTATHRFGNLAPLGLGGPGACAASCDPYCTSYQDTAPGVTPPGFATGDAGVTLSGSAGCSTRVKGVVRDPAGVLPLPNVFVFLREGAMAPLAQGPAADTCATILTGGVAGGLPDVRVTTGVDGSFDLQLPAGYPSGSSVPIVIQAGRWRREISVTANCGTVNVPAADSRLPRNHLEGNIPQFAVITGNSDGTECLLLKMGIDPSEFTHPSGTGRVHMYYSGFNSNFEGPAPKLAPGVPVEGRALVNQDPAVVPSAPLNDHSILVTPCVGSLKSWANPPERAFYPTDQEVLNVRNFVNKGGRLFTTHLSDMWLDHVPDGGGGMQDIYPGAVSWIANMASDSGNLAGTGEGDVLVAPPRAQQFRDWMASGPVLGLNGNGRVNFVEQRKRALSPGAQGTGWLRNYRPLLPDPYYHHITFDTPVSNPVKAGRVVYFGSHVAAEAYRRNGGSTFPANCTGAPLDSGEKALEYMLFDLAACVGAPPPAPAPIFSATAFTRDFQAVCAPGLTPRWRLYNHSATVPSDSRIDFTAQTAPVVADLATAPSFPVRSATALAPNPPAPGVMIDADTGATVIPRRSSRAFLRITANFVPSSDGQSAPSLATWSQTYDCEPSE
;
A
#
# COMPACT_ATOMS: atom_id res chain seq x y z
N MET A 1 -6.99 -13.77 53.69
CA MET A 1 -7.86 -14.68 54.47
C MET A 1 -7.70 -16.08 53.90
N ASN A 2 -7.02 -16.97 54.63
CA ASN A 2 -7.11 -18.43 54.44
C ASN A 2 -8.37 -18.94 55.17
N PRO A 3 -8.78 -20.23 55.10
CA PRO A 3 -8.64 -21.28 54.07
C PRO A 3 -10.00 -22.02 53.83
N ARG A 4 -10.04 -23.12 53.03
CA ARG A 4 -10.75 -24.41 53.30
C ARG A 4 -11.18 -25.16 52.00
N THR A 5 -10.53 -26.30 51.74
CA THR A 5 -11.07 -27.56 51.18
C THR A 5 -12.18 -28.14 52.09
N PRO A 6 -13.04 -29.17 51.77
CA PRO A 6 -12.73 -30.44 51.04
C PRO A 6 -13.91 -31.22 50.34
N LEU A 7 -13.61 -32.46 49.84
CA LEU A 7 -14.46 -33.67 49.58
C LEU A 7 -15.57 -33.63 48.48
N ALA A 8 -15.98 -34.69 47.75
CA ALA A 8 -15.49 -36.04 47.42
C ALA A 8 -16.48 -36.76 46.45
N ALA A 9 -15.95 -37.72 45.64
CA ALA A 9 -16.58 -38.96 45.09
C ALA A 9 -17.64 -38.86 43.96
N ILE A 10 -17.85 -39.77 42.98
CA ILE A 10 -17.66 -41.24 42.80
C ILE A 10 -17.46 -41.53 41.28
N GLY A 11 -16.46 -42.33 40.83
CA GLY A 11 -16.58 -43.73 40.28
C GLY A 11 -17.03 -43.79 38.80
N SER A 12 -16.48 -44.54 37.82
CA SER A 12 -15.66 -45.77 37.71
C SER A 12 -15.14 -45.82 36.24
N GLY A 13 -14.02 -46.41 35.79
CA GLY A 13 -13.14 -47.44 36.31
C GLY A 13 -13.16 -48.70 35.42
N LEU A 14 -12.16 -48.90 34.55
CA LEU A 14 -11.70 -50.20 34.00
C LEU A 14 -10.32 -49.98 33.32
N LEU A 15 -9.15 -50.27 33.94
CA LEU A 15 -8.39 -51.56 34.08
C LEU A 15 -7.97 -52.15 32.70
N VAL A 16 -6.71 -52.51 32.40
CA VAL A 16 -5.62 -53.15 33.18
C VAL A 16 -4.24 -52.81 32.55
N ALA A 17 -3.21 -52.76 33.39
CA ALA A 17 -1.79 -52.55 33.08
C ALA A 17 -0.92 -53.79 33.41
N ALA A 18 0.38 -53.71 33.04
CA ALA A 18 1.56 -54.43 33.56
C ALA A 18 1.83 -55.85 33.00
N MET A 19 3.08 -56.35 32.84
CA MET A 19 4.40 -55.94 33.35
C MET A 19 5.56 -56.58 32.54
N LEU A 20 6.78 -56.14 32.86
CA LEU A 20 8.10 -56.35 32.23
C LEU A 20 8.84 -57.69 32.50
N ALA A 21 9.72 -58.03 31.53
CA ALA A 21 11.10 -58.54 31.61
C ALA A 21 11.47 -59.98 32.09
N ALA A 22 12.26 -60.68 31.25
CA ALA A 22 13.50 -61.40 31.62
C ALA A 22 14.29 -61.91 30.38
N CYS A 23 15.62 -61.90 30.46
CA CYS A 23 16.61 -62.39 29.48
C CYS A 23 16.94 -63.89 29.67
N SER A 24 17.34 -64.62 28.60
CA SER A 24 18.43 -65.64 28.64
C SER A 24 18.86 -66.11 27.24
N SER A 25 20.08 -66.66 27.17
CA SER A 25 20.92 -67.06 26.02
C SER A 25 20.79 -68.55 25.59
N GLY A 26 21.10 -68.87 24.32
CA GLY A 26 21.65 -70.18 23.90
C GLY A 26 21.03 -70.86 22.64
N GLU A 27 21.86 -71.08 21.60
CA GLU A 27 21.72 -71.96 20.40
C GLU A 27 21.49 -73.47 20.76
N PRO A 28 21.13 -74.45 19.86
CA PRO A 28 21.29 -74.50 18.37
C PRO A 28 20.16 -75.18 17.49
N LEU A 29 20.17 -74.88 16.17
CA LEU A 29 19.93 -75.67 14.91
C LEU A 29 18.80 -76.76 14.77
N PRO A 30 18.12 -76.93 13.59
CA PRO A 30 18.77 -77.47 12.39
C PRO A 30 18.35 -76.94 11.00
N ASN A 31 19.34 -77.07 10.11
CA ASN A 31 19.35 -77.03 8.65
C ASN A 31 18.09 -77.54 7.92
N GLY A 32 17.64 -76.75 6.95
CA GLY A 32 16.77 -77.17 5.85
C GLY A 32 17.12 -76.39 4.60
N VAL A 33 17.87 -77.04 3.70
CA VAL A 33 18.37 -76.50 2.43
C VAL A 33 17.20 -76.24 1.47
N GLY A 34 16.96 -74.98 1.13
CA GLY A 34 16.19 -74.58 -0.06
C GLY A 34 17.14 -74.08 -1.12
N ALA A 35 17.19 -74.76 -2.27
CA ALA A 35 18.03 -74.40 -3.41
C ALA A 35 17.79 -72.95 -3.88
N PRO A 36 18.79 -72.25 -4.43
CA PRO A 36 18.58 -70.90 -4.96
C PRO A 36 17.68 -70.98 -6.20
N LEU A 37 16.57 -70.24 -6.16
CA LEU A 37 15.84 -69.88 -7.37
C LEU A 37 16.79 -69.14 -8.29
N VAL A 38 16.96 -69.66 -9.51
CA VAL A 38 17.68 -69.02 -10.62
C VAL A 38 17.02 -67.65 -10.88
N PRO A 39 17.72 -66.51 -10.79
CA PRO A 39 17.19 -65.25 -11.29
C PRO A 39 17.27 -65.31 -12.82
N ALA A 40 16.12 -65.59 -13.44
CA ALA A 40 15.90 -65.27 -14.84
C ALA A 40 15.73 -63.76 -14.98
N GLN A 41 16.49 -63.17 -15.91
CA GLN A 41 16.41 -61.80 -16.41
C GLN A 41 16.48 -60.67 -15.37
N CYS A 42 17.70 -60.25 -15.06
CA CYS A 42 17.93 -58.99 -14.38
C CYS A 42 17.71 -57.83 -15.36
N ARG A 43 17.02 -56.78 -14.89
CA ARG A 43 16.68 -55.58 -15.68
C ARG A 43 17.87 -54.66 -15.98
N THR A 44 18.97 -54.81 -15.24
CA THR A 44 20.26 -54.16 -15.50
C THR A 44 21.36 -55.20 -15.45
N PRO A 45 22.54 -54.96 -16.07
CA PRO A 45 23.70 -55.85 -15.97
C PRO A 45 24.11 -56.04 -14.51
N GLN A 46 23.52 -57.01 -13.79
CA GLN A 46 23.84 -57.34 -12.39
C GLN A 46 24.70 -58.61 -12.31
N ALA A 47 25.52 -58.74 -11.27
CA ALA A 47 26.38 -59.91 -11.12
C ALA A 47 25.53 -61.20 -11.12
N GLY A 48 25.89 -62.18 -11.95
CA GLY A 48 25.19 -63.46 -12.10
C GLY A 48 24.06 -63.47 -13.14
N CYS A 49 23.77 -62.34 -13.80
CA CYS A 49 22.73 -62.22 -14.82
C CYS A 49 23.25 -62.60 -16.20
N VAL A 50 22.38 -63.13 -17.07
CA VAL A 50 22.78 -63.58 -18.42
C VAL A 50 23.30 -62.41 -19.26
N CYS A 51 24.35 -62.63 -20.04
CA CYS A 51 24.96 -61.63 -20.92
C CYS A 51 25.49 -62.26 -22.21
N GLU A 52 25.48 -61.49 -23.29
CA GLU A 52 26.12 -61.81 -24.57
C GLU A 52 26.54 -60.49 -25.27
N PRO A 53 27.58 -60.49 -26.13
CA PRO A 53 28.50 -61.59 -26.40
C PRO A 53 29.51 -61.81 -25.27
N GLU A 54 30.05 -63.03 -25.18
CA GLU A 54 31.12 -63.39 -24.25
C GLU A 54 32.29 -62.41 -24.35
N GLY A 55 32.74 -61.89 -23.20
CA GLY A 55 33.82 -60.91 -23.13
C GLY A 55 33.42 -59.44 -23.26
N LEU A 56 32.13 -59.12 -23.50
CA LEU A 56 31.60 -57.75 -23.44
C LEU A 56 31.85 -57.14 -22.05
N THR A 57 32.25 -55.88 -22.00
CA THR A 57 32.47 -55.14 -20.76
C THR A 57 31.48 -53.99 -20.69
N VAL A 58 30.84 -53.81 -19.53
CA VAL A 58 29.91 -52.71 -19.26
C VAL A 58 30.26 -52.01 -17.96
N ASP A 59 29.90 -50.73 -17.88
CA ASP A 59 30.05 -49.95 -16.67
C ASP A 59 29.15 -50.47 -15.56
N CYS A 60 29.63 -50.36 -14.33
CA CYS A 60 28.93 -50.78 -13.15
C CYS A 60 29.27 -49.97 -11.91
N GLY A 61 28.40 -50.05 -10.89
CA GLY A 61 28.64 -49.47 -9.58
C GLY A 61 28.42 -50.46 -8.45
N GLU A 62 29.14 -50.28 -7.35
CA GLU A 62 29.00 -51.05 -6.11
C GLU A 62 29.06 -50.15 -4.88
N LYS A 63 28.27 -50.49 -3.85
CA LYS A 63 28.25 -49.82 -2.55
C LYS A 63 29.33 -50.41 -1.66
N VAL A 64 30.37 -49.63 -1.34
CA VAL A 64 31.47 -50.08 -0.48
C VAL A 64 31.55 -49.19 0.75
N SER A 65 31.60 -49.78 1.94
CA SER A 65 31.79 -49.03 3.19
C SER A 65 33.25 -48.60 3.32
N ASN A 66 33.50 -47.31 3.52
CA ASN A 66 34.85 -46.83 3.82
C ASN A 66 35.23 -47.09 5.28
N ALA A 67 36.52 -46.90 5.61
CA ALA A 67 37.06 -47.13 6.96
C ALA A 67 36.41 -46.27 8.06
N ALA A 68 35.67 -45.22 7.71
CA ALA A 68 34.91 -44.37 8.63
C ALA A 68 33.44 -44.80 8.77
N GLY A 69 33.04 -45.95 8.20
CA GLY A 69 31.67 -46.48 8.26
C GLY A 69 30.68 -45.82 7.30
N ASN A 70 31.14 -44.95 6.40
CA ASN A 70 30.27 -44.31 5.41
C ASN A 70 30.19 -45.17 4.14
N LEU A 71 28.99 -45.29 3.57
CA LEU A 71 28.78 -45.89 2.25
C LEU A 71 29.35 -44.97 1.16
N VAL A 72 30.26 -45.49 0.34
CA VAL A 72 30.86 -44.83 -0.83
C VAL A 72 30.47 -45.63 -2.08
N CYS A 73 29.98 -44.97 -3.13
CA CYS A 73 29.78 -45.64 -4.42
C CYS A 73 31.13 -45.72 -5.14
N MET A 74 31.55 -46.94 -5.47
CA MET A 74 32.69 -47.20 -6.34
C MET A 74 32.15 -47.51 -7.74
N THR A 75 32.71 -46.86 -8.76
CA THR A 75 32.41 -47.17 -10.17
C THR A 75 33.48 -48.12 -10.70
N GLY A 76 33.09 -48.97 -11.63
CA GLY A 76 33.93 -50.04 -12.15
C GLY A 76 33.40 -50.59 -13.46
N THR A 77 34.00 -51.67 -13.92
CA THR A 77 33.50 -52.40 -15.09
C THR A 77 33.22 -53.84 -14.71
N ARG A 78 32.22 -54.44 -15.34
CA ARG A 78 31.96 -55.89 -15.23
C ARG A 78 32.01 -56.50 -16.60
N ARG A 79 32.59 -57.69 -16.67
CA ARG A 79 32.80 -58.43 -17.92
C ARG A 79 31.84 -59.62 -17.99
N CYS A 80 31.29 -59.84 -19.16
CA CYS A 80 30.52 -61.03 -19.48
C CYS A 80 31.46 -62.23 -19.53
N GLN A 81 31.29 -63.18 -18.60
CA GLN A 81 32.09 -64.40 -18.47
C GLN A 81 31.16 -65.61 -18.33
N GLN A 82 31.36 -66.63 -19.16
CA GLN A 82 30.54 -67.84 -19.20
C GLN A 82 29.04 -67.54 -19.41
N GLY A 83 28.73 -66.56 -20.27
CA GLY A 83 27.37 -66.11 -20.54
C GLY A 83 26.69 -65.41 -19.37
N ARG A 84 27.43 -64.98 -18.33
CA ARG A 84 26.92 -64.20 -17.19
C ARG A 84 27.82 -63.03 -16.79
N TRP A 85 27.22 -61.95 -16.32
CA TRP A 85 27.97 -60.78 -15.83
C TRP A 85 28.75 -61.14 -14.56
N GLY A 86 30.05 -60.88 -14.57
CA GLY A 86 30.91 -60.99 -13.38
C GLY A 86 30.64 -59.92 -12.33
N ALA A 87 31.38 -59.99 -11.21
CA ALA A 87 31.37 -58.94 -10.19
C ALA A 87 31.85 -57.60 -10.75
N CYS A 88 31.50 -56.49 -10.09
CA CYS A 88 31.98 -55.18 -10.47
C CYS A 88 33.46 -55.03 -10.11
N ASP A 89 34.34 -54.99 -11.10
CA ASP A 89 35.74 -54.66 -10.86
C ASP A 89 35.88 -53.15 -10.72
N THR A 90 36.10 -52.71 -9.49
CA THR A 90 36.18 -51.30 -9.09
C THR A 90 37.61 -50.77 -9.02
N THR A 91 38.57 -51.45 -9.67
CA THR A 91 40.01 -51.11 -9.62
C THR A 91 40.54 -50.64 -10.98
N PRO A 92 41.10 -49.41 -11.14
CA PRO A 92 41.25 -48.31 -10.19
C PRO A 92 40.09 -47.30 -10.38
N GLY A 93 38.90 -47.66 -9.92
CA GLY A 93 37.71 -46.81 -10.03
C GLY A 93 37.81 -45.55 -9.19
N THR A 94 37.34 -44.43 -9.72
CA THR A 94 37.20 -43.18 -8.98
C THR A 94 36.06 -43.28 -7.96
N SER A 95 36.33 -42.94 -6.71
CA SER A 95 35.30 -42.81 -5.67
C SER A 95 34.48 -41.54 -5.89
N THR A 96 33.15 -41.66 -5.90
CA THR A 96 32.26 -40.51 -5.78
C THR A 96 31.96 -40.28 -4.30
N ALA A 97 32.24 -39.06 -3.84
CA ALA A 97 32.23 -38.68 -2.43
C ALA A 97 30.89 -38.91 -1.71
N THR A 98 30.98 -39.14 -0.39
CA THR A 98 29.87 -39.11 0.57
C THR A 98 29.18 -37.76 0.58
N HIS A 99 27.85 -37.77 0.72
CA HIS A 99 27.00 -36.59 0.85
C HIS A 99 27.62 -35.49 1.74
N ARG A 100 28.07 -34.41 1.11
CA ARG A 100 27.71 -33.06 1.53
C ARG A 100 26.90 -32.51 0.37
N PHE A 101 25.77 -31.85 0.65
CA PHE A 101 25.19 -30.91 -0.30
C PHE A 101 26.26 -29.83 -0.52
N GLY A 102 27.14 -30.06 -1.50
CA GLY A 102 28.14 -29.09 -1.91
C GLY A 102 27.39 -27.86 -2.41
N ASN A 103 27.89 -26.69 -2.00
CA ASN A 103 27.34 -25.36 -2.27
C ASN A 103 26.53 -25.32 -3.59
N LEU A 104 25.21 -25.21 -3.45
CA LEU A 104 24.31 -24.90 -4.54
C LEU A 104 24.82 -23.57 -5.14
N ALA A 105 25.48 -23.65 -6.29
CA ALA A 105 25.57 -22.48 -7.15
C ALA A 105 24.16 -22.21 -7.70
N PRO A 106 23.72 -20.95 -7.82
CA PRO A 106 22.44 -20.62 -8.41
C PRO A 106 22.44 -21.06 -9.87
N LEU A 107 21.86 -22.23 -10.15
CA LEU A 107 21.62 -22.74 -11.49
C LEU A 107 20.11 -22.73 -11.72
N GLY A 108 19.67 -22.07 -12.78
CA GLY A 108 18.27 -22.06 -13.21
C GLY A 108 17.83 -23.43 -13.74
N LEU A 109 17.16 -23.46 -14.91
CA LEU A 109 16.79 -24.70 -15.56
C LEU A 109 18.05 -25.47 -16.03
N GLY A 110 18.45 -26.50 -15.28
CA GLY A 110 19.68 -27.26 -15.49
C GLY A 110 19.60 -28.24 -16.67
N GLY A 111 20.76 -28.61 -17.20
CA GLY A 111 20.90 -29.71 -18.17
C GLY A 111 21.00 -31.09 -17.48
N PRO A 112 20.97 -32.18 -18.26
CA PRO A 112 21.14 -33.53 -17.71
C PRO A 112 22.56 -33.70 -17.16
N GLY A 113 22.68 -34.33 -15.99
CA GLY A 113 23.95 -34.72 -15.39
C GLY A 113 23.87 -36.08 -14.69
N ALA A 114 25.01 -36.71 -14.43
CA ALA A 114 25.05 -37.99 -13.72
C ALA A 114 24.45 -37.87 -12.30
N CYS A 115 23.77 -38.91 -11.83
CA CYS A 115 23.19 -38.94 -10.50
C CYS A 115 24.27 -38.95 -9.41
N ALA A 116 24.26 -37.96 -8.50
CA ALA A 116 25.28 -37.81 -7.46
C ALA A 116 25.22 -38.86 -6.33
N ALA A 117 24.12 -39.62 -6.20
CA ALA A 117 23.86 -40.54 -5.08
C ALA A 117 23.32 -41.92 -5.51
N SER A 118 23.31 -42.23 -6.81
CA SER A 118 22.91 -43.55 -7.30
C SER A 118 24.16 -44.34 -7.68
N CYS A 119 24.34 -45.56 -7.17
CA CYS A 119 25.41 -46.44 -7.66
C CYS A 119 25.03 -47.10 -9.00
N ASP A 120 24.22 -46.41 -9.81
CA ASP A 120 23.82 -46.80 -11.15
C ASP A 120 24.48 -45.84 -12.15
N PRO A 121 25.47 -46.31 -12.93
CA PRO A 121 26.17 -45.46 -13.92
C PRO A 121 25.26 -45.03 -15.08
N TYR A 122 24.08 -45.63 -15.23
CA TYR A 122 23.09 -45.27 -16.27
C TYR A 122 22.04 -44.26 -15.78
N CYS A 123 22.12 -43.85 -14.50
CA CYS A 123 21.21 -42.86 -13.93
C CYS A 123 21.61 -41.44 -14.33
N THR A 124 20.66 -40.73 -14.94
CA THR A 124 20.77 -39.31 -15.27
C THR A 124 19.75 -38.51 -14.45
N SER A 125 20.15 -37.34 -13.95
CA SER A 125 19.29 -36.43 -13.21
C SER A 125 19.32 -35.01 -13.76
N TYR A 126 18.16 -34.37 -13.72
CA TYR A 126 17.99 -32.94 -13.88
C TYR A 126 17.86 -32.30 -12.50
N GLN A 127 18.64 -31.25 -12.23
CA GLN A 127 18.54 -30.45 -11.01
C GLN A 127 18.15 -29.03 -11.41
N ASP A 128 16.99 -28.58 -10.95
CA ASP A 128 16.48 -27.25 -11.23
C ASP A 128 16.25 -26.48 -9.91
N THR A 129 16.57 -25.18 -9.90
CA THR A 129 16.27 -24.28 -8.79
C THR A 129 15.56 -23.01 -9.28
N ALA A 130 14.91 -22.29 -8.37
CA ALA A 130 14.12 -21.12 -8.72
C ALA A 130 14.91 -19.88 -9.22
N PRO A 131 16.11 -19.53 -8.71
CA PRO A 131 16.85 -18.36 -9.17
C PRO A 131 17.10 -18.36 -10.69
N GLY A 132 16.69 -17.29 -11.37
CA GLY A 132 16.91 -17.09 -12.81
C GLY A 132 15.83 -17.67 -13.74
N VAL A 133 14.77 -18.28 -13.21
CA VAL A 133 13.60 -18.72 -13.98
C VAL A 133 12.54 -17.61 -13.92
N THR A 134 12.05 -17.05 -15.03
CA THR A 134 11.04 -15.97 -14.99
C THR A 134 9.84 -16.24 -15.92
N PRO A 135 9.01 -17.25 -15.62
CA PRO A 135 7.83 -17.54 -16.42
C PRO A 135 6.75 -16.46 -16.17
N PRO A 136 5.93 -16.11 -17.18
CA PRO A 136 4.79 -15.21 -16.99
C PRO A 136 3.87 -15.70 -15.86
N GLY A 137 3.51 -14.81 -14.93
CA GLY A 137 2.65 -15.16 -13.80
C GLY A 137 3.34 -15.63 -12.54
N PHE A 138 4.68 -15.68 -12.54
CA PHE A 138 5.45 -16.15 -11.41
C PHE A 138 6.51 -15.14 -10.98
N ALA A 139 6.65 -15.00 -9.66
CA ALA A 139 7.76 -14.29 -9.03
C ALA A 139 8.79 -15.34 -8.57
N THR A 140 10.07 -14.99 -8.65
CA THR A 140 11.17 -15.89 -8.27
C THR A 140 12.16 -15.19 -7.37
N GLY A 141 12.57 -15.88 -6.31
CA GLY A 141 13.62 -15.46 -5.39
C GLY A 141 14.15 -16.65 -4.59
N ASP A 142 14.89 -16.38 -3.53
CA ASP A 142 15.52 -17.42 -2.69
C ASP A 142 14.51 -18.38 -2.05
N ALA A 143 13.25 -17.95 -1.91
CA ALA A 143 12.14 -18.74 -1.37
C ALA A 143 11.42 -19.64 -2.42
N GLY A 144 11.84 -19.59 -3.69
CA GLY A 144 11.27 -20.40 -4.77
C GLY A 144 10.51 -19.60 -5.84
N VAL A 145 9.93 -20.35 -6.78
CA VAL A 145 8.95 -19.87 -7.77
C VAL A 145 7.59 -19.78 -7.07
N THR A 146 6.91 -18.65 -7.08
CA THR A 146 5.56 -18.46 -6.51
C THR A 146 4.68 -17.67 -7.46
N LEU A 147 3.36 -17.69 -7.27
CA LEU A 147 2.43 -16.87 -8.04
C LEU A 147 2.81 -15.39 -7.86
N SER A 148 3.13 -14.72 -8.97
CA SER A 148 2.91 -13.27 -9.03
C SER A 148 1.40 -13.05 -8.97
N GLY A 149 0.93 -11.97 -8.36
CA GLY A 149 -0.46 -11.54 -8.54
C GLY A 149 -0.75 -11.45 -10.04
N SER A 150 -1.40 -12.50 -10.57
CA SER A 150 -1.74 -12.84 -11.96
C SER A 150 -0.74 -12.45 -13.08
N ALA A 151 -0.51 -13.39 -14.00
CA ALA A 151 0.27 -13.28 -15.25
C ALA A 151 -0.29 -12.28 -16.29
N GLY A 152 -0.94 -11.21 -15.87
CA GLY A 152 -1.35 -10.11 -16.73
C GLY A 152 -0.24 -9.07 -16.84
N CYS A 153 -0.34 -8.24 -17.87
CA CYS A 153 0.38 -6.97 -17.98
C CYS A 153 0.35 -6.20 -16.64
N SER A 154 1.45 -6.21 -15.87
CA SER A 154 1.54 -5.44 -14.63
C SER A 154 1.79 -3.97 -14.97
N THR A 155 0.89 -3.10 -14.56
CA THR A 155 0.96 -1.65 -14.81
C THR A 155 1.10 -0.90 -13.50
N ARG A 156 2.14 -0.08 -13.38
CA ARG A 156 2.30 0.90 -12.29
C ARG A 156 2.07 2.30 -12.83
N VAL A 157 1.09 2.99 -12.27
CA VAL A 157 0.80 4.39 -12.59
C VAL A 157 1.52 5.25 -11.56
N LYS A 158 2.49 6.05 -12.02
CA LYS A 158 3.28 6.95 -11.18
C LYS A 158 3.05 8.40 -11.56
N GLY A 159 3.20 9.29 -10.60
CA GLY A 159 3.12 10.72 -10.86
C GLY A 159 3.37 11.54 -9.61
N VAL A 160 3.18 12.85 -9.73
CA VAL A 160 3.24 13.80 -8.62
C VAL A 160 1.96 14.60 -8.60
N VAL A 161 1.20 14.53 -7.51
CA VAL A 161 0.02 15.36 -7.33
C VAL A 161 0.42 16.76 -6.93
N ARG A 162 -0.19 17.76 -7.58
CA ARG A 162 0.07 19.18 -7.34
C ARG A 162 -1.21 19.97 -7.06
N ASP A 163 -1.04 21.16 -6.51
CA ASP A 163 -2.06 22.20 -6.39
C ASP A 163 -2.71 22.54 -7.75
N PRO A 164 -3.85 23.24 -7.77
CA PRO A 164 -4.49 23.64 -9.02
C PRO A 164 -3.60 24.44 -9.99
N ALA A 165 -2.61 25.18 -9.48
CA ALA A 165 -1.61 25.90 -10.28
C ALA A 165 -0.59 24.95 -10.95
N GLY A 166 -0.47 23.71 -10.48
CA GLY A 166 0.56 22.77 -10.92
C GLY A 166 1.96 23.09 -10.40
N VAL A 167 2.06 23.87 -9.32
CA VAL A 167 3.31 24.37 -8.74
C VAL A 167 3.71 23.53 -7.53
N LEU A 168 2.97 23.60 -6.42
CA LEU A 168 3.34 22.90 -5.20
C LEU A 168 2.87 21.45 -5.21
N PRO A 169 3.72 20.48 -4.85
CA PRO A 169 3.26 19.12 -4.65
C PRO A 169 2.39 19.00 -3.40
N LEU A 170 1.38 18.13 -3.46
CA LEU A 170 0.44 17.94 -2.37
C LEU A 170 0.61 16.57 -1.70
N PRO A 171 0.96 16.53 -0.40
CA PRO A 171 0.97 15.30 0.37
C PRO A 171 -0.44 14.93 0.81
N ASN A 172 -0.61 13.68 1.26
CA ASN A 172 -1.89 13.18 1.80
C ASN A 172 -3.07 13.20 0.82
N VAL A 173 -2.80 13.18 -0.49
CA VAL A 173 -3.83 13.08 -1.51
C VAL A 173 -4.05 11.61 -1.86
N PHE A 174 -5.31 11.19 -1.92
CA PHE A 174 -5.66 9.85 -2.37
C PHE A 174 -5.59 9.77 -3.89
N VAL A 175 -4.92 8.74 -4.39
CA VAL A 175 -4.90 8.39 -5.81
C VAL A 175 -5.38 6.95 -5.94
N PHE A 176 -6.44 6.73 -6.71
CA PHE A 176 -7.08 5.42 -6.78
C PHE A 176 -7.68 5.10 -8.15
N LEU A 177 -7.81 3.82 -8.42
CA LEU A 177 -8.51 3.30 -9.57
C LEU A 177 -10.03 3.40 -9.36
N ARG A 178 -10.75 3.93 -10.35
CA ARG A 178 -12.21 3.90 -10.35
C ARG A 178 -12.69 2.59 -10.99
N GLU A 179 -13.36 1.76 -10.20
CA GLU A 179 -13.93 0.47 -10.59
C GLU A 179 -15.47 0.52 -10.69
N GLY A 180 -16.10 1.56 -10.15
CA GLY A 180 -17.55 1.70 -10.10
C GLY A 180 -18.04 3.15 -10.22
N ALA A 181 -19.31 3.36 -9.86
CA ALA A 181 -19.93 4.68 -9.91
C ALA A 181 -19.36 5.60 -8.81
N MET A 182 -19.09 6.86 -9.15
CA MET A 182 -18.70 7.88 -8.17
C MET A 182 -19.95 8.44 -7.51
N ALA A 183 -19.98 8.48 -6.18
CA ALA A 183 -21.03 9.20 -5.48
C ALA A 183 -20.85 10.72 -5.67
N PRO A 184 -21.95 11.49 -5.75
CA PRO A 184 -21.89 12.94 -5.65
C PRO A 184 -21.27 13.36 -4.31
N LEU A 185 -20.40 14.37 -4.36
CA LEU A 185 -19.90 14.99 -3.14
C LEU A 185 -20.96 15.96 -2.62
N ALA A 186 -21.20 15.96 -1.31
CA ALA A 186 -22.22 16.81 -0.71
C ALA A 186 -21.95 18.29 -1.03
N GLN A 187 -23.03 19.04 -1.26
CA GLN A 187 -23.01 20.49 -1.23
C GLN A 187 -23.30 20.92 0.21
N GLY A 188 -22.57 21.89 0.74
CA GLY A 188 -22.77 22.33 2.14
C GLY A 188 -21.91 21.62 3.20
N PRO A 189 -22.18 21.85 4.49
CA PRO A 189 -21.48 21.18 5.60
C PRO A 189 -21.91 19.71 5.71
N ALA A 190 -20.94 18.79 5.82
CA ALA A 190 -21.21 17.40 6.17
C ALA A 190 -20.06 16.75 6.95
N ALA A 191 -20.38 15.74 7.76
CA ALA A 191 -19.41 14.97 8.54
C ALA A 191 -18.65 13.97 7.65
N ASP A 192 -17.70 14.49 6.86
CA ASP A 192 -16.92 13.66 5.94
C ASP A 192 -15.88 12.82 6.66
N THR A 193 -15.98 11.50 6.49
CA THR A 193 -14.93 10.56 6.86
C THR A 193 -14.23 10.05 5.60
N CYS A 194 -12.99 9.58 5.72
CA CYS A 194 -12.31 9.05 4.54
C CYS A 194 -13.00 7.79 3.99
N ALA A 195 -13.78 7.08 4.80
CA ALA A 195 -14.60 5.96 4.35
C ALA A 195 -15.85 6.39 3.55
N THR A 196 -16.39 7.58 3.81
CA THR A 196 -17.65 8.03 3.18
C THR A 196 -17.42 8.90 1.95
N ILE A 197 -16.29 9.62 1.88
CA ILE A 197 -16.01 10.55 0.79
C ILE A 197 -15.29 9.91 -0.39
N LEU A 198 -14.52 8.84 -0.13
CA LEU A 198 -13.83 8.06 -1.15
C LEU A 198 -14.82 7.03 -1.69
N THR A 199 -15.24 7.22 -2.94
CA THR A 199 -16.20 6.35 -3.64
C THR A 199 -15.66 6.00 -5.01
N GLY A 200 -16.28 5.03 -5.68
CA GLY A 200 -15.84 4.56 -7.00
C GLY A 200 -15.11 3.23 -6.98
N GLY A 201 -15.07 2.52 -5.85
CA GLY A 201 -14.75 1.09 -5.84
C GLY A 201 -15.84 0.24 -6.47
N VAL A 202 -15.69 -1.09 -6.38
CA VAL A 202 -16.71 -2.04 -6.84
C VAL A 202 -18.07 -1.70 -6.21
N ALA A 203 -19.13 -1.72 -7.03
CA ALA A 203 -20.48 -1.30 -6.65
C ALA A 203 -20.60 0.15 -6.11
N GLY A 204 -19.61 1.01 -6.39
CA GLY A 204 -19.56 2.41 -5.97
C GLY A 204 -19.06 2.65 -4.55
N GLY A 205 -18.57 1.60 -3.87
CA GLY A 205 -18.03 1.66 -2.51
C GLY A 205 -16.64 2.29 -2.42
N LEU A 206 -15.93 1.99 -1.33
CA LEU A 206 -14.54 2.44 -1.12
C LEU A 206 -13.61 1.81 -2.19
N PRO A 207 -12.74 2.57 -2.86
CA PRO A 207 -11.85 2.03 -3.91
C PRO A 207 -10.74 1.17 -3.33
N ASP A 208 -10.70 -0.14 -3.62
CA ASP A 208 -9.73 -1.07 -3.02
C ASP A 208 -8.30 -0.81 -3.49
N VAL A 209 -8.13 -0.39 -4.74
CA VAL A 209 -6.83 -0.05 -5.32
C VAL A 209 -6.58 1.44 -5.15
N ARG A 210 -5.92 1.80 -4.04
CA ARG A 210 -5.65 3.20 -3.66
C ARG A 210 -4.28 3.36 -3.00
N VAL A 211 -3.68 4.53 -3.18
CA VAL A 211 -2.47 4.97 -2.48
C VAL A 211 -2.66 6.41 -1.98
N THR A 212 -1.80 6.82 -1.05
CA THR A 212 -1.71 8.20 -0.57
C THR A 212 -0.39 8.78 -1.02
N THR A 213 -0.38 10.04 -1.48
CA THR A 213 0.84 10.71 -1.92
C THR A 213 1.84 10.91 -0.79
N GLY A 214 3.13 10.79 -1.13
CA GLY A 214 4.24 11.11 -0.24
C GLY A 214 4.39 12.60 0.06
N VAL A 215 5.37 12.95 0.90
CA VAL A 215 5.68 14.36 1.27
C VAL A 215 6.05 15.25 0.08
N ASP A 216 6.50 14.67 -1.03
CA ASP A 216 6.85 15.34 -2.27
C ASP A 216 5.72 15.27 -3.31
N GLY A 217 4.52 14.83 -2.90
CA GLY A 217 3.36 14.63 -3.75
C GLY A 217 3.44 13.39 -4.64
N SER A 218 4.51 12.59 -4.57
CA SER A 218 4.67 11.42 -5.42
C SER A 218 3.69 10.30 -5.07
N PHE A 219 3.26 9.52 -6.07
CA PHE A 219 2.50 8.29 -5.89
C PHE A 219 2.97 7.17 -6.82
N ASP A 220 2.74 5.93 -6.39
CA ASP A 220 2.99 4.71 -7.16
C ASP A 220 1.81 3.76 -6.99
N LEU A 221 0.84 3.83 -7.91
CA LEU A 221 -0.38 3.04 -7.88
C LEU A 221 -0.20 1.78 -8.75
N GLN A 222 -0.19 0.61 -8.11
CA GLN A 222 -0.17 -0.67 -8.79
C GLN A 222 -1.59 -1.05 -9.22
N LEU A 223 -1.83 -1.20 -10.51
CA LEU A 223 -3.10 -1.73 -11.00
C LEU A 223 -3.18 -3.25 -10.78
N PRO A 224 -4.38 -3.81 -10.54
CA PRO A 224 -4.61 -5.25 -10.58
C PRO A 224 -4.17 -5.84 -11.93
N ALA A 225 -3.84 -7.13 -11.96
CA ALA A 225 -3.61 -7.78 -13.24
C ALA A 225 -4.94 -7.90 -14.02
N GLY A 226 -4.83 -8.02 -15.34
CA GLY A 226 -5.99 -8.18 -16.22
C GLY A 226 -6.40 -6.92 -16.97
N TYR A 227 -5.82 -5.76 -16.66
CA TYR A 227 -5.93 -4.57 -17.51
C TYR A 227 -5.13 -4.78 -18.80
N PRO A 228 -5.77 -4.78 -20.00
CA PRO A 228 -5.05 -4.93 -21.25
C PRO A 228 -4.14 -3.73 -21.50
N SER A 229 -2.94 -3.97 -22.07
CA SER A 229 -2.10 -2.87 -22.56
C SER A 229 -2.85 -2.05 -23.62
N GLY A 230 -2.73 -0.73 -23.58
CA GLY A 230 -3.48 0.19 -24.42
C GLY A 230 -4.89 0.53 -23.91
N SER A 231 -5.38 -0.11 -22.84
CA SER A 231 -6.68 0.24 -22.27
C SER A 231 -6.66 1.60 -21.56
N SER A 232 -7.76 2.34 -21.64
CA SER A 232 -7.93 3.59 -20.89
C SER A 232 -8.48 3.27 -19.50
N VAL A 233 -7.72 3.64 -18.47
CA VAL A 233 -8.02 3.36 -17.07
C VAL A 233 -8.37 4.66 -16.34
N PRO A 234 -9.54 4.75 -15.68
CA PRO A 234 -9.92 5.94 -14.94
C PRO A 234 -9.21 5.97 -13.57
N ILE A 235 -8.39 7.00 -13.36
CA ILE A 235 -7.70 7.28 -12.11
C ILE A 235 -8.32 8.51 -11.48
N VAL A 236 -8.59 8.46 -10.18
CA VAL A 236 -9.13 9.57 -9.41
C VAL A 236 -8.08 10.09 -8.46
N ILE A 237 -7.93 11.41 -8.43
CA ILE A 237 -7.07 12.17 -7.51
C ILE A 237 -7.98 12.96 -6.60
N GLN A 238 -7.92 12.71 -5.28
CA GLN A 238 -8.87 13.26 -4.34
C GLN A 238 -8.24 13.73 -3.02
N ALA A 239 -8.39 15.02 -2.74
CA ALA A 239 -8.04 15.67 -1.48
C ALA A 239 -9.33 16.18 -0.82
N GLY A 240 -9.93 15.38 0.08
CA GLY A 240 -11.23 15.72 0.64
C GLY A 240 -12.32 15.76 -0.44
N ARG A 241 -12.99 16.92 -0.57
CA ARG A 241 -13.96 17.18 -1.65
C ARG A 241 -13.32 17.72 -2.92
N TRP A 242 -12.03 18.00 -2.95
CA TRP A 242 -11.36 18.29 -4.21
C TRP A 242 -11.13 16.99 -4.97
N ARG A 243 -11.72 16.82 -6.15
CA ARG A 243 -11.71 15.54 -6.86
C ARG A 243 -11.53 15.75 -8.37
N ARG A 244 -10.49 15.14 -8.94
CA ARG A 244 -10.26 15.07 -10.38
C ARG A 244 -10.29 13.62 -10.83
N GLU A 245 -10.93 13.37 -11.96
CA GLU A 245 -10.85 12.08 -12.65
C GLU A 245 -10.06 12.28 -13.95
N ILE A 246 -9.09 11.40 -14.19
CA ILE A 246 -8.26 11.40 -15.38
C ILE A 246 -8.30 10.02 -16.03
N SER A 247 -8.08 9.97 -17.34
CA SER A 247 -7.91 8.72 -18.08
C SER A 247 -6.43 8.49 -18.36
N VAL A 248 -5.91 7.35 -17.91
CA VAL A 248 -4.51 6.94 -18.12
C VAL A 248 -4.49 5.72 -19.02
N THR A 249 -3.70 5.75 -20.10
CA THR A 249 -3.50 4.55 -20.92
C THR A 249 -2.59 3.57 -20.19
N ALA A 250 -3.14 2.44 -19.75
CA ALA A 250 -2.38 1.38 -19.11
C ALA A 250 -1.44 0.71 -20.12
N ASN A 251 -0.16 0.60 -19.77
CA ASN A 251 0.85 -0.12 -20.54
C ASN A 251 1.68 -0.96 -19.59
N CYS A 252 2.15 -2.12 -20.06
CA CYS A 252 2.94 -3.00 -19.23
C CYS A 252 4.21 -2.28 -18.76
N GLY A 253 4.49 -2.37 -17.46
CA GLY A 253 5.57 -1.63 -16.81
C GLY A 253 5.05 -0.36 -16.14
N THR A 254 5.81 0.73 -16.25
CA THR A 254 5.51 2.00 -15.57
C THR A 254 4.94 3.02 -16.56
N VAL A 255 3.80 3.60 -16.19
CA VAL A 255 3.15 4.72 -16.87
C VAL A 255 3.29 5.95 -15.98
N ASN A 256 3.96 6.99 -16.49
CA ASN A 256 4.08 8.27 -15.79
C ASN A 256 2.95 9.20 -16.21
N VAL A 257 2.16 9.66 -15.25
CA VAL A 257 1.11 10.65 -15.47
C VAL A 257 1.74 12.03 -15.69
N PRO A 258 1.41 12.73 -16.78
CA PRO A 258 1.89 14.09 -17.01
C PRO A 258 1.45 15.06 -15.90
N ALA A 259 2.30 16.04 -15.58
CA ALA A 259 2.02 17.02 -14.53
C ALA A 259 0.72 17.82 -14.74
N ALA A 260 0.33 18.06 -16.00
CA ALA A 260 -0.92 18.74 -16.34
C ALA A 260 -2.18 17.93 -15.97
N ASP A 261 -2.04 16.60 -15.92
CA ASP A 261 -3.12 15.66 -15.61
C ASP A 261 -3.13 15.30 -14.12
N SER A 262 -1.95 15.28 -13.47
CA SER A 262 -1.84 14.90 -12.05
C SER A 262 -2.08 16.03 -11.06
N ARG A 263 -2.47 17.24 -11.47
CA ARG A 263 -2.83 18.34 -10.55
C ARG A 263 -4.32 18.31 -10.14
N LEU A 264 -4.66 18.91 -9.00
CA LEU A 264 -6.05 19.15 -8.64
C LEU A 264 -6.76 20.09 -9.66
N PRO A 265 -8.10 20.02 -9.77
CA PRO A 265 -8.90 20.87 -10.66
C PRO A 265 -8.72 22.36 -10.36
N ARG A 266 -8.51 23.16 -11.41
CA ARG A 266 -8.53 24.63 -11.33
C ARG A 266 -9.93 25.23 -11.45
N ASN A 267 -10.84 24.51 -12.08
CA ASN A 267 -12.23 24.91 -12.28
C ASN A 267 -13.17 23.70 -12.17
N HIS A 268 -14.47 23.95 -12.07
CA HIS A 268 -15.49 22.91 -11.90
C HIS A 268 -15.68 22.02 -13.14
N LEU A 269 -15.14 22.42 -14.30
CA LEU A 269 -15.18 21.64 -15.54
C LEU A 269 -14.13 20.53 -15.55
N GLU A 270 -13.02 20.71 -14.82
CA GLU A 270 -11.98 19.69 -14.67
C GLU A 270 -12.27 18.69 -13.55
N GLY A 271 -13.16 19.02 -12.62
CA GLY A 271 -13.50 18.18 -11.47
C GLY A 271 -14.16 18.98 -10.36
N ASN A 272 -14.37 18.35 -9.21
CA ASN A 272 -15.02 19.01 -8.09
C ASN A 272 -14.04 19.88 -7.31
N ILE A 273 -14.44 21.12 -7.02
CA ILE A 273 -13.84 22.03 -6.04
C ILE A 273 -14.87 22.17 -4.90
N PRO A 274 -14.49 22.08 -3.60
CA PRO A 274 -15.40 22.41 -2.51
C PRO A 274 -16.02 23.81 -2.72
N GLN A 275 -17.27 24.02 -2.33
CA GLN A 275 -17.88 25.35 -2.45
C GLN A 275 -17.36 26.25 -1.32
N PHE A 276 -16.69 27.34 -1.69
CA PHE A 276 -16.17 28.34 -0.76
C PHE A 276 -17.14 29.52 -0.65
N ALA A 277 -17.32 30.03 0.56
CA ALA A 277 -17.76 31.39 0.82
C ALA A 277 -16.57 32.19 1.34
N VAL A 278 -16.22 33.28 0.67
CA VAL A 278 -15.17 34.21 1.10
C VAL A 278 -15.81 35.53 1.50
N ILE A 279 -15.80 35.85 2.79
CA ILE A 279 -16.16 37.19 3.27
C ILE A 279 -14.90 38.04 3.21
N THR A 280 -14.74 38.83 2.15
CA THR A 280 -13.52 39.63 1.89
C THR A 280 -13.07 40.45 3.10
N GLY A 281 -11.75 40.63 3.25
CA GLY A 281 -11.13 41.36 4.36
C GLY A 281 -10.63 42.74 3.91
N ASN A 282 -10.12 43.54 4.83
CA ASN A 282 -9.54 44.86 4.51
C ASN A 282 -8.01 44.83 4.63
N SER A 283 -7.47 43.84 5.34
CA SER A 283 -6.04 43.67 5.53
C SER A 283 -5.50 42.41 4.83
N ASP A 284 -6.38 41.44 4.55
CA ASP A 284 -6.03 40.11 4.04
C ASP A 284 -6.71 39.79 2.71
N GLY A 285 -5.91 39.35 1.74
CA GLY A 285 -6.35 38.96 0.40
C GLY A 285 -6.44 37.46 0.23
N THR A 286 -7.25 36.80 1.04
CA THR A 286 -7.40 35.33 0.94
C THR A 286 -7.99 34.90 -0.41
N GLU A 287 -8.77 35.74 -1.07
CA GLU A 287 -9.17 35.55 -2.46
C GLU A 287 -7.97 35.55 -3.43
N CYS A 288 -6.95 36.37 -3.17
CA CYS A 288 -5.71 36.38 -3.94
C CYS A 288 -4.86 35.14 -3.65
N LEU A 289 -4.88 34.63 -2.43
CA LEU A 289 -4.27 33.33 -2.11
C LEU A 289 -4.92 32.22 -2.95
N LEU A 290 -6.25 32.12 -2.95
CA LEU A 290 -6.97 31.12 -3.76
C LEU A 290 -6.66 31.23 -5.26
N LEU A 291 -6.47 32.45 -5.76
CA LEU A 291 -6.04 32.69 -7.14
C LEU A 291 -4.60 32.23 -7.38
N LYS A 292 -3.65 32.53 -6.47
CA LYS A 292 -2.25 32.07 -6.53
C LYS A 292 -2.13 30.54 -6.46
N MET A 293 -2.99 29.88 -5.68
CA MET A 293 -3.14 28.42 -5.63
C MET A 293 -3.61 27.82 -6.97
N GLY A 294 -4.09 28.67 -7.89
CA GLY A 294 -4.45 28.30 -9.25
C GLY A 294 -5.92 28.00 -9.45
N ILE A 295 -6.81 28.43 -8.55
CA ILE A 295 -8.25 28.45 -8.86
C ILE A 295 -8.48 29.43 -10.00
N ASP A 296 -9.20 29.00 -11.04
CA ASP A 296 -9.48 29.80 -12.22
C ASP A 296 -10.32 31.04 -11.85
N PRO A 297 -10.01 32.25 -12.36
CA PRO A 297 -10.78 33.45 -12.09
C PRO A 297 -12.29 33.31 -12.34
N SER A 298 -12.69 32.44 -13.28
CA SER A 298 -14.11 32.17 -13.57
C SER A 298 -14.87 31.48 -12.43
N GLU A 299 -14.17 30.91 -11.46
CA GLU A 299 -14.77 30.30 -10.27
C GLU A 299 -15.15 31.31 -9.19
N PHE A 300 -14.67 32.55 -9.29
CA PHE A 300 -14.99 33.60 -8.34
C PHE A 300 -16.24 34.33 -8.81
N THR A 301 -17.37 34.04 -8.18
CA THR A 301 -18.66 34.62 -8.55
C THR A 301 -19.34 35.26 -7.36
N HIS A 302 -20.33 36.12 -7.64
CA HIS A 302 -21.32 36.47 -6.64
C HIS A 302 -22.10 35.20 -6.23
N PRO A 303 -22.79 35.19 -5.08
CA PRO A 303 -23.50 34.00 -4.59
C PRO A 303 -24.58 33.44 -5.52
N SER A 304 -25.09 34.26 -6.45
CA SER A 304 -26.06 33.84 -7.47
C SER A 304 -25.41 33.19 -8.70
N GLY A 305 -24.07 33.16 -8.77
CA GLY A 305 -23.32 32.55 -9.86
C GLY A 305 -23.13 31.05 -9.67
N THR A 306 -22.44 30.42 -10.63
CA THR A 306 -22.15 28.98 -10.63
C THR A 306 -20.71 28.66 -10.23
N GLY A 307 -19.91 29.66 -9.90
CA GLY A 307 -18.52 29.48 -9.52
C GLY A 307 -18.39 28.79 -8.17
N ARG A 308 -17.24 28.15 -7.95
CA ARG A 308 -16.96 27.40 -6.71
C ARG A 308 -16.43 28.27 -5.58
N VAL A 309 -16.20 29.56 -5.83
CA VAL A 309 -15.81 30.56 -4.83
C VAL A 309 -16.82 31.70 -4.85
N HIS A 310 -17.76 31.69 -3.90
CA HIS A 310 -18.70 32.77 -3.71
C HIS A 310 -18.06 33.89 -2.89
N MET A 311 -17.92 35.05 -3.52
CA MET A 311 -17.39 36.24 -2.86
C MET A 311 -18.50 37.06 -2.23
N TYR A 312 -18.30 37.37 -0.95
CA TYR A 312 -19.13 38.28 -0.17
C TYR A 312 -18.29 39.49 0.22
N TYR A 313 -18.86 40.68 0.04
CA TYR A 313 -18.24 41.92 0.48
C TYR A 313 -18.32 42.04 2.00
N SER A 314 -17.22 42.46 2.65
CA SER A 314 -17.23 42.66 4.10
C SER A 314 -18.36 43.60 4.52
N GLY A 315 -19.25 43.11 5.39
CA GLY A 315 -20.21 43.94 6.12
C GLY A 315 -19.75 44.24 7.56
N PHE A 316 -18.48 43.95 7.87
CA PHE A 316 -17.88 44.01 9.21
C PHE A 316 -16.69 45.01 9.26
N ASN A 317 -16.59 45.90 8.27
CA ASN A 317 -15.43 46.75 8.10
C ASN A 317 -15.48 48.00 9.00
N SER A 318 -14.40 48.28 9.72
CA SER A 318 -14.22 49.61 10.29
C SER A 318 -13.61 50.53 9.21
N ASN A 319 -14.04 51.78 9.13
CA ASN A 319 -13.61 52.75 8.09
C ASN A 319 -12.10 53.11 8.12
N PHE A 320 -11.27 52.41 8.91
CA PHE A 320 -9.89 52.79 9.21
C PHE A 320 -8.83 52.26 8.23
N GLU A 321 -9.07 51.13 7.54
CA GLU A 321 -8.08 50.49 6.65
C GLU A 321 -8.46 50.55 5.15
N GLY A 322 -9.44 51.38 4.78
CA GLY A 322 -9.98 51.44 3.41
C GLY A 322 -10.99 50.31 3.13
N PRO A 323 -11.64 50.26 1.95
CA PRO A 323 -12.67 49.26 1.67
C PRO A 323 -12.09 47.89 1.29
N ALA A 324 -12.70 46.81 1.82
CA ALA A 324 -12.50 45.44 1.32
C ALA A 324 -12.68 45.35 -0.21
N PRO A 325 -12.04 44.40 -0.90
CA PRO A 325 -12.19 44.23 -2.33
C PRO A 325 -13.59 43.73 -2.66
N LYS A 326 -14.13 44.29 -3.72
CA LYS A 326 -15.40 43.86 -4.29
C LYS A 326 -15.12 42.98 -5.49
N LEU A 327 -15.90 41.92 -5.67
CA LEU A 327 -15.91 41.20 -6.94
C LEU A 327 -16.55 42.09 -8.01
N ALA A 328 -15.84 42.31 -9.11
CA ALA A 328 -16.34 43.04 -10.26
C ALA A 328 -16.41 42.15 -11.51
N PRO A 329 -17.39 42.35 -12.41
CA PRO A 329 -18.51 43.29 -12.32
C PRO A 329 -19.62 42.78 -11.38
N GLY A 330 -20.60 43.64 -11.07
CA GLY A 330 -21.82 43.27 -10.34
C GLY A 330 -22.02 44.02 -9.02
N VAL A 331 -23.18 43.82 -8.40
CA VAL A 331 -23.54 44.42 -7.11
C VAL A 331 -23.05 43.48 -6.00
N PRO A 332 -22.18 43.94 -5.08
CA PRO A 332 -21.69 43.07 -4.01
C PRO A 332 -22.81 42.67 -3.04
N VAL A 333 -22.77 41.41 -2.60
CA VAL A 333 -23.61 40.89 -1.51
C VAL A 333 -22.83 40.98 -0.20
N GLU A 334 -23.43 41.55 0.84
CA GLU A 334 -22.77 41.68 2.14
C GLU A 334 -22.63 40.34 2.86
N GLY A 335 -21.47 40.10 3.49
CA GLY A 335 -21.19 38.90 4.27
C GLY A 335 -22.11 38.71 5.47
N ARG A 336 -22.75 39.77 5.99
CA ARG A 336 -23.76 39.64 7.05
C ARG A 336 -24.97 38.83 6.60
N ALA A 337 -25.38 38.95 5.34
CA ALA A 337 -26.48 38.18 4.79
C ALA A 337 -26.17 36.67 4.70
N LEU A 338 -24.89 36.29 4.68
CA LEU A 338 -24.47 34.89 4.71
C LEU A 338 -24.66 34.27 6.10
N VAL A 339 -24.33 35.01 7.16
CA VAL A 339 -24.18 34.48 8.53
C VAL A 339 -25.31 34.86 9.50
N ASN A 340 -26.32 35.59 9.04
CA ASN A 340 -27.43 36.07 9.88
C ASN A 340 -28.48 35.00 10.24
N GLN A 341 -28.50 33.86 9.56
CA GLN A 341 -29.42 32.75 9.82
C GLN A 341 -28.68 31.54 10.40
N ASP A 342 -29.30 30.88 11.39
CA ASP A 342 -28.75 29.66 11.98
C ASP A 342 -28.87 28.48 11.00
N PRO A 343 -27.76 27.94 10.48
CA PRO A 343 -27.78 26.84 9.51
C PRO A 343 -28.23 25.50 10.11
N ALA A 344 -28.26 25.38 11.45
CA ALA A 344 -28.81 24.21 12.13
C ALA A 344 -30.35 24.23 12.18
N VAL A 345 -30.96 25.42 12.16
CA VAL A 345 -32.42 25.60 12.29
C VAL A 345 -33.07 25.90 10.95
N VAL A 346 -32.38 26.63 10.07
CA VAL A 346 -32.89 27.06 8.76
C VAL A 346 -32.13 26.29 7.67
N PRO A 347 -32.74 25.24 7.06
CA PRO A 347 -32.08 24.48 6.00
C PRO A 347 -31.66 25.33 4.80
N SER A 348 -32.44 26.36 4.48
CA SER A 348 -32.17 27.32 3.40
C SER A 348 -31.23 28.47 3.79
N ALA A 349 -30.59 28.42 4.96
CA ALA A 349 -29.60 29.42 5.35
C ALA A 349 -28.46 29.42 4.32
N PRO A 350 -27.99 30.59 3.82
CA PRO A 350 -26.96 30.63 2.78
C PRO A 350 -25.65 29.90 3.15
N LEU A 351 -25.31 29.81 4.44
CA LEU A 351 -24.16 29.01 4.91
C LEU A 351 -24.27 27.52 4.54
N ASN A 352 -25.48 26.95 4.44
CA ASN A 352 -25.67 25.54 4.10
C ASN A 352 -25.35 25.22 2.63
N ASP A 353 -25.16 26.22 1.76
CA ASP A 353 -24.74 26.00 0.37
C ASP A 353 -23.21 25.82 0.24
N HIS A 354 -22.47 26.10 1.31
CA HIS A 354 -21.00 26.17 1.28
C HIS A 354 -20.37 25.08 2.14
N SER A 355 -19.23 24.56 1.72
CA SER A 355 -18.46 23.59 2.53
C SER A 355 -17.38 24.27 3.36
N ILE A 356 -16.88 25.43 2.89
CA ILE A 356 -15.78 26.16 3.50
C ILE A 356 -16.18 27.63 3.62
N LEU A 357 -16.08 28.19 4.81
CA LEU A 357 -16.20 29.61 5.09
C LEU A 357 -14.80 30.18 5.36
N VAL A 358 -14.45 31.24 4.63
CA VAL A 358 -13.19 31.97 4.75
C VAL A 358 -13.51 33.38 5.25
N THR A 359 -13.01 33.72 6.44
CA THR A 359 -13.14 35.03 7.08
C THR A 359 -11.75 35.63 7.28
N PRO A 360 -11.16 36.26 6.25
CA PRO A 360 -9.95 37.08 6.36
C PRO A 360 -10.09 38.24 7.35
N CYS A 361 -8.97 38.82 7.77
CA CYS A 361 -8.95 39.96 8.67
C CYS A 361 -9.62 41.18 8.04
N VAL A 362 -10.62 41.71 8.75
CA VAL A 362 -11.40 42.90 8.36
C VAL A 362 -10.76 44.22 8.82
N GLY A 363 -9.57 44.17 9.42
CA GLY A 363 -8.82 45.33 9.89
C GLY A 363 -9.14 45.76 11.32
N SER A 364 -8.88 47.04 11.61
CA SER A 364 -8.84 47.58 12.98
C SER A 364 -10.11 47.33 13.79
N LEU A 365 -9.90 46.75 14.97
CA LEU A 365 -10.87 46.51 16.02
C LEU A 365 -10.57 47.43 17.21
N LYS A 366 -10.90 48.72 17.11
CA LYS A 366 -10.85 49.59 18.29
C LYS A 366 -12.04 49.23 19.19
N SER A 367 -11.69 48.66 20.34
CA SER A 367 -12.45 48.62 21.60
C SER A 367 -13.94 48.22 21.53
N TRP A 368 -14.26 47.06 22.12
CA TRP A 368 -15.62 46.64 22.52
C TRP A 368 -16.39 47.71 23.32
N ALA A 369 -15.69 48.66 23.94
CA ALA A 369 -16.27 49.74 24.74
C ALA A 369 -16.67 51.00 23.94
N ASN A 370 -16.40 51.07 22.62
CA ASN A 370 -16.80 52.20 21.77
C ASN A 370 -18.10 51.86 21.00
N PRO A 371 -19.24 52.50 21.32
CA PRO A 371 -20.55 52.19 20.71
C PRO A 371 -20.60 52.28 19.16
N PRO A 372 -19.96 53.24 18.48
CA PRO A 372 -20.02 53.29 17.02
C PRO A 372 -19.16 52.22 16.33
N GLU A 373 -18.18 51.63 17.04
CA GLU A 373 -17.28 50.61 16.50
C GLU A 373 -17.88 49.19 16.66
N ARG A 374 -18.77 48.98 17.64
CA ARG A 374 -19.49 47.70 17.86
C ARG A 374 -20.39 47.29 16.69
N ALA A 375 -20.88 48.24 15.90
CA ALA A 375 -21.73 47.96 14.73
C ALA A 375 -21.02 47.15 13.62
N PHE A 376 -19.67 47.14 13.65
CA PHE A 376 -18.84 46.43 12.68
C PHE A 376 -18.39 45.05 13.18
N TYR A 377 -18.71 44.68 14.42
CA TYR A 377 -18.50 43.33 14.93
C TYR A 377 -19.66 42.42 14.55
N PRO A 378 -19.40 41.11 14.35
CA PRO A 378 -20.47 40.15 14.27
C PRO A 378 -21.25 40.16 15.59
N THR A 379 -22.57 40.09 15.48
CA THR A 379 -23.44 39.88 16.63
C THR A 379 -23.20 38.49 17.22
N ASP A 380 -23.51 38.32 18.49
CA ASP A 380 -23.39 37.04 19.18
C ASP A 380 -24.13 35.93 18.41
N GLN A 381 -25.30 36.22 17.85
CA GLN A 381 -26.05 35.27 17.04
C GLN A 381 -25.34 34.92 15.72
N GLU A 382 -24.74 35.89 15.02
CA GLU A 382 -23.96 35.62 13.80
C GLU A 382 -22.75 34.70 14.13
N VAL A 383 -22.08 34.94 15.25
CA VAL A 383 -20.99 34.08 15.73
C VAL A 383 -21.48 32.66 16.04
N LEU A 384 -22.62 32.53 16.73
CA LEU A 384 -23.22 31.23 17.02
C LEU A 384 -23.67 30.49 15.74
N ASN A 385 -24.16 31.21 14.72
CA ASN A 385 -24.53 30.62 13.43
C ASN A 385 -23.31 30.04 12.71
N VAL A 386 -22.19 30.76 12.71
CA VAL A 386 -20.91 30.25 12.18
C VAL A 386 -20.44 29.04 12.98
N ARG A 387 -20.51 29.07 14.32
CA ARG A 387 -20.20 27.89 15.14
C ARG A 387 -21.06 26.68 14.77
N ASN A 388 -22.36 26.88 14.57
CA ASN A 388 -23.29 25.82 14.20
C ASN A 388 -22.99 25.26 12.80
N PHE A 389 -22.60 26.11 11.85
CA PHE A 389 -22.11 25.70 10.53
C PHE A 389 -20.92 24.74 10.65
N VAL A 390 -19.88 25.12 11.41
CA VAL A 390 -18.69 24.28 11.58
C VAL A 390 -19.04 23.00 12.31
N ASN A 391 -19.84 23.06 13.38
CA ASN A 391 -20.29 21.87 14.13
C ASN A 391 -21.05 20.84 13.27
N LYS A 392 -21.73 21.28 12.20
CA LYS A 392 -22.42 20.41 11.22
C LYS A 392 -21.47 19.74 10.21
N GLY A 393 -20.20 20.10 10.23
CA GLY A 393 -19.18 19.63 9.29
C GLY A 393 -18.67 20.70 8.33
N GLY A 394 -19.07 21.95 8.52
CA GLY A 394 -18.46 23.08 7.82
C GLY A 394 -16.97 23.21 8.19
N ARG A 395 -16.23 23.88 7.32
CA ARG A 395 -14.83 24.23 7.55
C ARG A 395 -14.71 25.74 7.70
N LEU A 396 -14.01 26.21 8.72
CA LEU A 396 -13.81 27.64 8.95
C LEU A 396 -12.32 27.98 8.87
N PHE A 397 -12.02 28.97 8.05
CA PHE A 397 -10.69 29.52 7.89
C PHE A 397 -10.70 30.98 8.33
N THR A 398 -9.87 31.31 9.32
CA THR A 398 -9.79 32.64 9.95
C THR A 398 -8.36 33.13 9.99
N THR A 399 -8.17 34.44 9.84
CA THR A 399 -6.85 35.09 9.95
C THR A 399 -6.90 36.25 10.94
N HIS A 400 -5.78 36.52 11.61
CA HIS A 400 -5.57 37.65 12.54
C HIS A 400 -6.79 38.02 13.41
N LEU A 401 -7.46 39.15 13.17
CA LEU A 401 -8.58 39.65 14.00
C LEU A 401 -9.92 38.96 13.72
N SER A 402 -9.95 37.99 12.80
CA SER A 402 -11.08 37.08 12.63
C SER A 402 -11.18 36.04 13.76
N ASP A 403 -10.34 36.14 14.78
CA ASP A 403 -10.57 35.48 16.07
C ASP A 403 -11.85 35.96 16.77
N MET A 404 -12.45 37.07 16.33
CA MET A 404 -13.82 37.47 16.72
C MET A 404 -14.87 36.36 16.49
N TRP A 405 -14.62 35.42 15.58
CA TRP A 405 -15.50 34.27 15.33
C TRP A 405 -15.22 33.08 16.28
N LEU A 406 -14.14 33.15 17.06
CA LEU A 406 -13.55 32.02 17.78
C LEU A 406 -13.36 32.25 19.28
N ASP A 407 -13.17 33.49 19.73
CA ASP A 407 -12.77 33.83 21.09
C ASP A 407 -13.95 33.74 22.09
N HIS A 408 -14.85 34.72 22.11
CA HIS A 408 -15.95 34.74 23.09
C HIS A 408 -17.22 35.44 22.61
N VAL A 409 -18.33 35.07 23.25
CA VAL A 409 -19.63 35.78 23.20
C VAL A 409 -20.11 36.10 24.64
N PRO A 410 -20.92 37.14 24.87
CA PRO A 410 -21.55 37.39 26.17
C PRO A 410 -22.39 36.21 26.67
N ASP A 411 -22.29 35.89 27.98
CA ASP A 411 -23.00 34.75 28.59
C ASP A 411 -24.41 35.08 29.13
N GLY A 412 -24.88 36.32 28.93
CA GLY A 412 -26.17 36.81 29.45
C GLY A 412 -26.21 37.11 30.95
N GLY A 413 -25.17 36.72 31.71
CA GLY A 413 -24.97 37.01 33.13
C GLY A 413 -23.98 38.15 33.42
N GLY A 414 -23.45 38.78 32.36
CA GLY A 414 -22.43 39.83 32.46
C GLY A 414 -20.99 39.33 32.32
N GLY A 415 -20.79 38.04 32.06
CA GLY A 415 -19.51 37.42 31.72
C GLY A 415 -19.34 37.13 30.22
N MET A 416 -18.21 36.53 29.87
CA MET A 416 -17.86 36.09 28.52
C MET A 416 -17.79 34.56 28.48
N GLN A 417 -18.48 33.95 27.51
CA GLN A 417 -18.47 32.54 27.19
C GLN A 417 -17.49 32.26 26.05
N ASP A 418 -16.51 31.39 26.29
CA ASP A 418 -15.63 30.83 25.26
C ASP A 418 -16.47 30.04 24.23
N ILE A 419 -16.35 30.42 22.94
CA ILE A 419 -17.11 29.82 21.84
C ILE A 419 -16.65 28.38 21.59
N TYR A 420 -15.36 28.11 21.79
CA TYR A 420 -14.72 26.81 21.61
C TYR A 420 -13.85 26.46 22.84
N PRO A 421 -14.49 26.06 23.96
CA PRO A 421 -13.82 25.79 25.22
C PRO A 421 -12.57 24.90 25.08
N GLY A 422 -11.42 25.47 25.43
CA GLY A 422 -10.14 24.76 25.44
C GLY A 422 -9.54 24.51 24.04
N ALA A 423 -10.00 25.18 23.00
CA ALA A 423 -9.37 25.13 21.67
C ALA A 423 -8.14 26.04 21.57
N VAL A 424 -8.26 27.29 22.00
CA VAL A 424 -7.19 28.30 21.91
C VAL A 424 -7.20 29.17 23.17
N SER A 425 -6.01 29.54 23.64
CA SER A 425 -5.86 30.61 24.63
C SER A 425 -5.57 31.92 23.90
N TRP A 426 -6.46 32.89 24.06
CA TRP A 426 -6.37 34.21 23.43
C TRP A 426 -5.74 35.25 24.36
N ILE A 427 -5.16 36.28 23.76
CA ILE A 427 -4.66 37.43 24.50
C ILE A 427 -5.81 38.24 25.10
N ALA A 428 -5.79 38.45 26.42
CA ALA A 428 -6.90 39.05 27.16
C ALA A 428 -7.14 40.55 26.85
N ASN A 429 -6.17 41.26 26.27
CA ASN A 429 -6.28 42.69 25.97
C ASN A 429 -5.86 43.00 24.53
N MET A 430 -6.79 43.48 23.69
CA MET A 430 -6.51 43.89 22.31
C MET A 430 -5.49 45.05 22.20
N ALA A 431 -5.35 45.89 23.24
CA ALA A 431 -4.33 46.94 23.27
C ALA A 431 -2.89 46.38 23.34
N SER A 432 -2.72 45.09 23.64
CA SER A 432 -1.43 44.41 23.58
C SER A 432 -1.12 43.78 22.22
N ASP A 433 -2.06 43.84 21.26
CA ASP A 433 -1.81 43.55 19.83
C ASP A 433 -1.10 44.74 19.12
N SER A 434 -1.09 45.93 19.74
CA SER A 434 -0.80 47.23 19.08
C SER A 434 0.58 47.85 19.36
N GLY A 435 1.64 47.05 19.43
CA GLY A 435 3.00 47.60 19.59
C GLY A 435 4.05 46.95 18.70
N ASN A 436 4.31 47.52 17.51
CA ASN A 436 5.53 47.32 16.69
C ASN A 436 5.80 45.97 15.99
N LEU A 437 4.85 45.03 15.87
CA LEU A 437 5.08 43.78 15.11
C LEU A 437 4.58 43.76 13.66
N ALA A 438 4.17 44.90 13.10
CA ALA A 438 3.97 45.02 11.66
C ALA A 438 5.35 44.94 10.96
N GLY A 439 5.82 43.72 10.69
CA GLY A 439 7.12 43.49 10.08
C GLY A 439 7.40 42.01 9.83
N THR A 440 8.44 41.77 9.03
CA THR A 440 8.88 40.42 8.68
C THR A 440 9.30 39.64 9.92
N GLY A 441 8.82 38.41 10.05
CA GLY A 441 9.08 37.52 11.18
C GLY A 441 9.49 36.12 10.74
N GLU A 442 9.98 35.33 11.69
CA GLU A 442 10.25 33.91 11.50
C GLU A 442 9.37 33.08 12.44
N GLY A 443 8.92 31.92 12.00
CA GLY A 443 8.22 30.93 12.83
C GLY A 443 8.93 29.58 12.84
N ASP A 444 9.01 28.99 14.03
CA ASP A 444 9.44 27.61 14.22
C ASP A 444 8.29 26.66 13.85
N VAL A 445 8.63 25.65 13.02
CA VAL A 445 7.71 24.55 12.71
C VAL A 445 7.70 23.53 13.83
N LEU A 446 6.52 23.29 14.39
CA LEU A 446 6.34 22.28 15.43
C LEU A 446 6.37 20.87 14.83
N VAL A 447 6.91 19.92 15.58
CA VAL A 447 7.08 18.51 15.14
C VAL A 447 6.16 17.53 15.86
N ALA A 448 5.33 18.02 16.78
CA ALA A 448 4.36 17.20 17.49
C ALA A 448 2.99 17.90 17.40
N PRO A 449 1.91 17.16 17.08
CA PRO A 449 1.81 15.71 16.82
C PRO A 449 2.41 15.28 15.45
N PRO A 450 2.46 13.98 15.09
CA PRO A 450 3.08 13.50 13.83
C PRO A 450 2.63 14.23 12.55
N ARG A 451 1.40 14.73 12.53
CA ARG A 451 0.87 15.56 11.43
C ARG A 451 1.69 16.84 11.23
N ALA A 452 2.15 17.47 12.30
CA ALA A 452 3.01 18.65 12.28
C ALA A 452 4.43 18.32 11.80
N GLN A 453 4.94 17.12 12.09
CA GLN A 453 6.19 16.64 11.52
C GLN A 453 6.10 16.50 10.00
N GLN A 454 5.02 15.90 9.48
CA GLN A 454 4.82 15.79 8.03
C GLN A 454 4.74 17.16 7.35
N PHE A 455 4.07 18.13 7.98
CA PHE A 455 4.05 19.51 7.52
C PHE A 455 5.45 20.12 7.46
N ARG A 456 6.29 19.89 8.49
CA ARG A 456 7.70 20.33 8.46
C ARG A 456 8.48 19.71 7.32
N ASP A 457 8.33 18.40 7.13
CA ASP A 457 9.05 17.67 6.08
C ASP A 457 8.62 18.15 4.68
N TRP A 458 7.33 18.44 4.51
CA TRP A 458 6.81 19.07 3.29
C TRP A 458 7.41 20.47 3.06
N MET A 459 7.38 21.35 4.08
CA MET A 459 7.96 22.69 3.99
C MET A 459 9.46 22.67 3.68
N ALA A 460 10.18 21.66 4.19
CA ALA A 460 11.62 21.49 3.96
C ALA A 460 11.95 20.86 2.59
N SER A 461 10.97 20.26 1.90
CA SER A 461 11.22 19.51 0.68
C SER A 461 11.73 20.42 -0.46
N GLY A 462 12.62 19.88 -1.29
CA GLY A 462 13.22 20.60 -2.42
C GLY A 462 12.23 21.19 -3.44
N PRO A 463 11.07 20.56 -3.71
CA PRO A 463 10.04 21.18 -4.56
C PRO A 463 9.27 22.33 -3.90
N VAL A 464 9.22 22.40 -2.57
CA VAL A 464 8.44 23.41 -1.83
C VAL A 464 9.33 24.57 -1.40
N LEU A 465 10.50 24.30 -0.82
CA LEU A 465 11.45 25.28 -0.27
C LEU A 465 10.73 26.36 0.54
N GLY A 466 9.89 25.92 1.49
CA GLY A 466 9.11 26.80 2.36
C GLY A 466 9.92 27.32 3.55
N LEU A 467 11.03 26.66 3.90
CA LEU A 467 11.90 27.03 5.01
C LEU A 467 13.11 27.86 4.56
N ASN A 468 13.50 28.82 5.39
CA ASN A 468 14.72 29.58 5.23
C ASN A 468 15.97 28.77 5.66
N GLY A 469 17.16 29.34 5.53
CA GLY A 469 18.43 28.67 5.88
C GLY A 469 18.57 28.24 7.35
N ASN A 470 17.70 28.74 8.23
CA ASN A 470 17.62 28.36 9.64
C ASN A 470 16.54 27.29 9.92
N GLY A 471 15.86 26.78 8.88
CA GLY A 471 14.77 25.81 9.01
C GLY A 471 13.44 26.43 9.49
N ARG A 472 13.19 27.71 9.21
CA ARG A 472 12.01 28.45 9.68
C ARG A 472 11.15 29.02 8.56
N VAL A 473 9.89 29.29 8.86
CA VAL A 473 8.96 29.95 7.94
C VAL A 473 9.13 31.46 8.06
N ASN A 474 9.35 32.14 6.95
CA ASN A 474 9.32 33.61 6.92
C ASN A 474 7.87 34.10 6.79
N PHE A 475 7.48 35.08 7.59
CA PHE A 475 6.22 35.80 7.49
C PHE A 475 6.46 37.24 7.11
N VAL A 476 5.58 37.83 6.31
CA VAL A 476 5.65 39.24 5.94
C VAL A 476 5.00 40.13 7.01
N GLU A 477 3.95 39.63 7.69
CA GLU A 477 3.15 40.39 8.66
C GLU A 477 2.60 39.52 9.79
N GLN A 478 3.47 39.19 10.74
CA GLN A 478 3.06 38.44 11.92
C GLN A 478 2.20 39.26 12.89
N ARG A 479 1.25 38.60 13.57
CA ARG A 479 0.36 39.21 14.57
C ARG A 479 0.27 38.37 15.84
N LYS A 480 0.04 39.01 16.99
CA LYS A 480 0.03 38.36 18.31
C LYS A 480 -1.39 38.32 18.87
N ARG A 481 -2.09 37.19 18.65
CA ARG A 481 -3.44 36.95 19.21
C ARG A 481 -3.56 35.62 19.96
N ALA A 482 -3.19 34.52 19.31
CA ALA A 482 -3.21 33.20 19.91
C ALA A 482 -1.94 32.93 20.74
N LEU A 483 -2.08 32.79 22.06
CA LEU A 483 -0.97 32.54 22.98
C LEU A 483 -0.56 31.07 22.99
N SER A 484 -1.53 30.16 22.97
CA SER A 484 -1.28 28.73 22.93
C SER A 484 -2.47 27.92 22.39
N PRO A 485 -2.21 26.75 21.78
CA PRO A 485 -3.25 25.77 21.57
C PRO A 485 -3.72 25.22 22.93
N GLY A 486 -5.02 25.15 23.13
CA GLY A 486 -5.62 24.48 24.29
C GLY A 486 -5.65 22.96 24.10
N ALA A 487 -6.28 22.24 25.03
CA ALA A 487 -6.37 20.78 24.99
C ALA A 487 -7.10 20.20 23.75
N GLN A 488 -7.94 21.00 23.09
CA GLN A 488 -8.63 20.63 21.85
C GLN A 488 -7.92 21.15 20.60
N GLY A 489 -6.88 21.98 20.76
CA GLY A 489 -6.15 22.63 19.69
C GLY A 489 -4.83 21.94 19.35
N THR A 490 -4.41 22.08 18.10
CA THR A 490 -3.08 21.70 17.62
C THR A 490 -2.37 22.92 17.08
N GLY A 491 -1.22 23.26 17.65
CA GLY A 491 -0.34 24.31 17.15
C GLY A 491 0.62 23.76 16.10
N TRP A 492 0.85 24.52 15.02
CA TRP A 492 1.71 24.10 13.91
C TRP A 492 2.93 24.99 13.74
N LEU A 493 2.73 26.31 13.88
CA LEU A 493 3.77 27.31 13.76
C LEU A 493 3.73 28.21 14.99
N ARG A 494 4.87 28.35 15.64
CA ARG A 494 5.08 29.25 16.78
C ARG A 494 6.10 30.31 16.39
N ASN A 495 5.98 31.53 16.90
CA ASN A 495 6.96 32.56 16.63
C ASN A 495 8.38 32.12 17.04
N TYR A 496 9.37 32.43 16.21
CA TYR A 496 10.78 32.24 16.53
C TYR A 496 11.35 33.51 17.15
N ARG A 497 11.94 33.34 18.34
CA ARG A 497 12.51 34.37 19.23
C ARG A 497 11.52 35.47 19.64
N PRO A 498 11.55 35.87 20.92
CA PRO A 498 10.81 37.02 21.37
C PRO A 498 11.44 38.28 20.76
N LEU A 499 10.88 38.83 19.68
CA LEU A 499 10.79 40.29 19.62
C LEU A 499 9.89 40.82 20.77
N LEU A 500 9.14 39.92 21.45
CA LEU A 500 8.25 40.18 22.59
C LEU A 500 8.31 39.05 23.64
N PRO A 501 8.20 39.35 24.94
CA PRO A 501 8.44 38.42 26.06
C PRO A 501 7.59 37.13 26.11
N ASP A 502 6.47 37.02 25.38
CA ASP A 502 5.59 35.83 25.42
C ASP A 502 5.58 35.06 24.09
N PRO A 503 5.56 33.71 24.12
CA PRO A 503 5.31 32.91 22.93
C PRO A 503 3.89 33.12 22.41
N TYR A 504 3.73 33.07 21.09
CA TYR A 504 2.44 33.08 20.40
C TYR A 504 2.49 32.19 19.15
N TYR A 505 1.32 31.80 18.68
CA TYR A 505 1.17 30.84 17.60
C TYR A 505 0.60 31.51 16.36
N HIS A 506 1.28 31.28 15.23
CA HIS A 506 0.78 31.73 13.94
C HIS A 506 -0.28 30.77 13.41
N HIS A 507 -0.22 29.47 13.72
CA HIS A 507 -1.13 28.49 13.13
C HIS A 507 -1.67 27.58 14.23
N ILE A 508 -2.99 27.56 14.38
CA ILE A 508 -3.69 26.61 15.23
C ILE A 508 -4.86 26.01 14.47
N THR A 509 -5.07 24.70 14.63
CA THR A 509 -6.26 24.01 14.13
C THR A 509 -6.96 23.27 15.25
N PHE A 510 -8.27 23.11 15.15
CA PHE A 510 -9.04 22.24 16.03
C PHE A 510 -10.28 21.69 15.33
N ASP A 511 -10.74 20.54 15.80
CA ASP A 511 -11.89 19.84 15.25
C ASP A 511 -13.14 20.12 16.09
N THR A 512 -14.30 20.23 15.44
CA THR A 512 -15.57 20.60 16.08
C THR A 512 -16.63 19.50 15.88
N PRO A 513 -17.63 19.39 16.79
CA PRO A 513 -17.80 20.16 18.02
C PRO A 513 -16.72 19.83 19.08
N VAL A 514 -16.17 20.85 19.75
CA VAL A 514 -15.09 20.65 20.74
C VAL A 514 -15.53 19.81 21.94
N SER A 515 -16.82 19.89 22.32
CA SER A 515 -17.42 19.12 23.42
C SER A 515 -17.86 17.70 23.02
N ASN A 516 -17.82 17.34 21.74
CA ASN A 516 -18.27 16.04 21.25
C ASN A 516 -17.06 15.15 20.88
N PRO A 517 -17.00 13.87 21.26
CA PRO A 517 -15.97 12.95 20.78
C PRO A 517 -16.04 12.69 19.27
N VAL A 518 -17.24 12.73 18.68
CA VAL A 518 -17.45 12.61 17.24
C VAL A 518 -17.28 13.99 16.62
N LYS A 519 -16.15 14.19 15.93
CA LYS A 519 -15.83 15.42 15.22
C LYS A 519 -16.36 15.37 13.80
N ALA A 520 -16.89 16.49 13.33
CA ALA A 520 -17.44 16.65 11.99
C ALA A 520 -16.79 17.83 11.24
N GLY A 521 -16.54 18.94 11.94
CA GLY A 521 -15.99 20.18 11.40
C GLY A 521 -14.54 20.41 11.78
N ARG A 522 -13.94 21.44 11.20
CA ARG A 522 -12.57 21.88 11.53
C ARG A 522 -12.43 23.39 11.35
N VAL A 523 -11.64 23.99 12.23
CA VAL A 523 -11.26 25.40 12.22
C VAL A 523 -9.75 25.52 12.02
N VAL A 524 -9.34 26.49 11.18
CA VAL A 524 -7.96 26.96 11.06
C VAL A 524 -7.93 28.43 11.47
N TYR A 525 -7.00 28.75 12.38
CA TYR A 525 -6.63 30.11 12.74
C TYR A 525 -5.21 30.41 12.28
N PHE A 526 -5.04 31.52 11.55
CA PHE A 526 -3.76 32.00 11.05
C PHE A 526 -3.45 33.41 11.58
N GLY A 527 -2.55 33.52 12.55
CA GLY A 527 -2.15 34.75 13.25
C GLY A 527 -1.17 35.64 12.49
N SER A 528 -1.32 35.78 11.17
CA SER A 528 -0.54 36.70 10.34
C SER A 528 -1.43 37.26 9.21
N HIS A 529 -1.05 38.37 8.59
CA HIS A 529 -1.75 38.83 7.39
C HIS A 529 -1.35 38.02 6.15
N VAL A 530 -2.31 37.84 5.23
CA VAL A 530 -2.22 36.97 4.05
C VAL A 530 -2.37 37.80 2.78
N ALA A 531 -1.45 37.63 1.82
CA ALA A 531 -1.43 38.37 0.56
C ALA A 531 -1.60 39.90 0.73
N ALA A 532 -1.09 40.44 1.84
CA ALA A 532 -1.31 41.82 2.26
C ALA A 532 -0.67 42.85 1.31
N GLU A 533 0.28 42.42 0.47
CA GLU A 533 0.82 43.22 -0.62
C GLU A 533 -0.25 43.61 -1.67
N ALA A 534 -1.32 42.83 -1.81
CA ALA A 534 -2.46 43.15 -2.66
C ALA A 534 -3.18 44.44 -2.18
N TYR A 535 -3.19 44.68 -0.87
CA TYR A 535 -3.83 45.85 -0.26
C TYR A 535 -2.91 47.06 -0.19
N ARG A 536 -1.61 46.84 0.02
CA ARG A 536 -0.63 47.94 0.11
C ARG A 536 -0.40 48.71 -1.20
N ARG A 537 -0.59 48.09 -2.37
CA ARG A 537 -0.16 48.68 -3.65
C ARG A 537 -1.27 49.37 -4.44
N ASN A 538 -2.53 48.97 -4.27
CA ASN A 538 -3.59 49.25 -5.27
C ASN A 538 -4.84 49.93 -4.67
N GLY A 539 -4.67 50.94 -3.81
CA GLY A 539 -5.80 51.65 -3.16
C GLY A 539 -6.95 52.00 -4.13
N GLY A 540 -8.05 51.24 -4.09
CA GLY A 540 -9.18 51.37 -5.02
C GLY A 540 -9.67 50.02 -5.60
N SER A 541 -10.05 49.11 -4.71
CA SER A 541 -10.05 47.64 -4.78
C SER A 541 -11.21 46.96 -5.53
N THR A 542 -10.87 46.19 -6.57
CA THR A 542 -11.75 45.17 -7.17
C THR A 542 -10.96 43.89 -7.46
N PHE A 543 -11.51 42.74 -7.08
CA PHE A 543 -10.98 41.44 -7.45
C PHE A 543 -11.31 41.11 -8.91
N PRO A 544 -10.38 40.53 -9.70
CA PRO A 544 -9.02 40.09 -9.32
C PRO A 544 -7.91 41.15 -9.50
N ALA A 545 -8.24 42.36 -9.95
CA ALA A 545 -7.24 43.38 -10.30
C ALA A 545 -6.36 43.85 -9.11
N ASN A 546 -6.82 43.70 -7.87
CA ASN A 546 -6.03 44.01 -6.67
C ASN A 546 -4.92 42.98 -6.40
N CYS A 547 -5.04 41.75 -6.90
CA CYS A 547 -4.09 40.67 -6.61
C CYS A 547 -2.77 40.85 -7.37
N THR A 548 -1.66 40.50 -6.71
CA THR A 548 -0.34 40.48 -7.38
C THR A 548 -0.11 39.12 -8.06
N GLY A 549 0.58 39.11 -9.19
CA GLY A 549 1.03 37.87 -9.85
C GLY A 549 2.29 37.26 -9.21
N ALA A 550 2.62 37.62 -7.97
CA ALA A 550 3.79 37.09 -7.29
C ALA A 550 3.57 35.61 -6.89
N PRO A 551 4.62 34.77 -6.91
CA PRO A 551 4.56 33.42 -6.36
C PRO A 551 4.20 33.43 -4.88
N LEU A 552 3.70 32.29 -4.38
CA LEU A 552 3.42 32.09 -2.95
C LEU A 552 4.69 32.28 -2.11
N ASP A 553 4.62 33.13 -1.09
CA ASP A 553 5.66 33.24 -0.08
C ASP A 553 5.65 32.06 0.91
N SER A 554 6.62 31.99 1.83
CA SER A 554 6.72 30.90 2.81
C SER A 554 5.49 30.77 3.72
N GLY A 555 4.89 31.89 4.13
CA GLY A 555 3.68 31.91 4.97
C GLY A 555 2.45 31.47 4.17
N GLU A 556 2.34 31.91 2.92
CA GLU A 556 1.27 31.52 1.99
C GLU A 556 1.34 30.03 1.64
N LYS A 557 2.53 29.45 1.42
CA LYS A 557 2.73 27.99 1.25
C LYS A 557 2.27 27.22 2.49
N ALA A 558 2.65 27.70 3.67
CA ALA A 558 2.22 27.08 4.92
C ALA A 558 0.70 27.10 5.07
N LEU A 559 0.06 28.14 4.55
CA LEU A 559 -1.38 28.34 4.63
C LEU A 559 -2.16 27.49 3.62
N GLU A 560 -1.65 27.36 2.41
CA GLU A 560 -2.19 26.45 1.39
C GLU A 560 -2.18 25.00 1.89
N TYR A 561 -1.09 24.57 2.53
CA TYR A 561 -1.04 23.26 3.19
C TYR A 561 -2.21 23.09 4.16
N MET A 562 -2.45 24.10 5.01
CA MET A 562 -3.55 24.06 5.98
C MET A 562 -4.93 24.05 5.30
N LEU A 563 -5.08 24.64 4.12
CA LEU A 563 -6.34 24.60 3.38
C LEU A 563 -6.65 23.18 2.88
N PHE A 564 -5.66 22.47 2.34
CA PHE A 564 -5.83 21.08 1.93
C PHE A 564 -5.97 20.15 3.14
N ASP A 565 -5.28 20.45 4.23
CA ASP A 565 -5.41 19.77 5.52
C ASP A 565 -6.80 19.97 6.16
N LEU A 566 -7.39 21.15 5.96
CA LEU A 566 -8.75 21.51 6.36
C LEU A 566 -9.79 20.75 5.53
N ALA A 567 -9.53 20.60 4.23
CA ALA A 567 -10.39 19.85 3.31
C ALA A 567 -10.27 18.32 3.52
N ALA A 568 -9.17 17.83 4.09
CA ALA A 568 -8.96 16.41 4.33
C ALA A 568 -10.08 15.81 5.19
N CYS A 569 -10.48 14.60 4.82
CA CYS A 569 -11.47 13.83 5.55
C CYS A 569 -10.96 13.40 6.94
N VAL A 570 -11.89 13.18 7.88
CA VAL A 570 -11.54 12.78 9.25
C VAL A 570 -11.34 11.25 9.31
N GLY A 571 -10.29 10.82 10.02
CA GLY A 571 -9.90 9.42 10.20
C GLY A 571 -9.05 8.87 9.04
N ALA A 572 -8.43 7.71 9.24
CA ALA A 572 -7.83 6.97 8.13
C ALA A 572 -8.92 6.15 7.41
N PRO A 573 -8.88 6.01 6.08
CA PRO A 573 -9.69 4.96 5.46
C PRO A 573 -9.23 3.61 6.01
N PRO A 574 -10.09 2.58 6.00
CA PRO A 574 -9.65 1.19 6.22
C PRO A 574 -8.39 0.89 5.40
N PRO A 575 -7.51 -0.04 5.80
CA PRO A 575 -6.43 -0.50 4.94
C PRO A 575 -7.01 -1.04 3.62
N ALA A 576 -6.27 -0.88 2.51
CA ALA A 576 -6.61 -1.57 1.26
C ALA A 576 -6.58 -3.10 1.50
N PRO A 577 -7.50 -3.89 0.91
CA PRO A 577 -7.42 -5.34 0.97
C PRO A 577 -6.08 -5.85 0.43
N ALA A 578 -5.62 -7.01 0.95
CA ALA A 578 -4.41 -7.65 0.45
C ALA A 578 -4.56 -8.08 -1.03
N PRO A 579 -3.47 -8.16 -1.81
CA PRO A 579 -3.52 -8.59 -3.21
C PRO A 579 -4.13 -9.99 -3.33
N ILE A 580 -5.02 -10.20 -4.33
CA ILE A 580 -5.63 -11.50 -4.61
C ILE A 580 -4.79 -12.25 -5.65
N PHE A 581 -4.29 -13.44 -5.30
CA PHE A 581 -3.58 -14.35 -6.20
C PHE A 581 -4.55 -15.14 -7.08
N SER A 582 -4.14 -15.50 -8.30
CA SER A 582 -4.91 -16.34 -9.22
C SER A 582 -4.12 -17.58 -9.63
N ALA A 583 -4.78 -18.73 -9.75
CA ALA A 583 -4.13 -19.99 -10.10
C ALA A 583 -3.45 -19.90 -11.48
N THR A 584 -2.21 -20.38 -11.57
CA THR A 584 -1.39 -20.38 -12.80
C THR A 584 -0.51 -21.62 -12.82
N ALA A 585 -0.22 -22.14 -14.02
CA ALA A 585 0.62 -23.32 -14.21
C ALA A 585 2.01 -22.98 -14.75
N PHE A 586 3.03 -23.64 -14.20
CA PHE A 586 4.41 -23.62 -14.66
C PHE A 586 4.73 -24.97 -15.31
N THR A 587 5.35 -24.97 -16.49
CA THR A 587 5.66 -26.20 -17.23
C THR A 587 7.15 -26.33 -17.47
N ARG A 588 7.68 -27.55 -17.26
CA ARG A 588 9.07 -27.92 -17.50
C ARG A 588 9.15 -29.19 -18.35
N ASP A 589 9.83 -29.09 -19.47
CA ASP A 589 10.10 -30.22 -20.38
C ASP A 589 11.52 -30.76 -20.16
N PHE A 590 11.62 -32.08 -20.14
CA PHE A 590 12.85 -32.87 -20.00
C PHE A 590 13.01 -33.79 -21.21
N GLN A 591 14.25 -34.03 -21.61
CA GLN A 591 14.59 -34.97 -22.68
C GLN A 591 15.48 -36.08 -22.14
N ALA A 592 15.11 -37.33 -22.35
CA ALA A 592 15.97 -38.46 -22.09
C ALA A 592 16.75 -38.82 -23.35
N VAL A 593 18.08 -38.92 -23.22
CA VAL A 593 18.98 -39.36 -24.28
C VAL A 593 19.56 -40.71 -23.86
N CYS A 594 19.31 -41.73 -24.67
CA CYS A 594 19.78 -43.10 -24.44
C CYS A 594 20.59 -43.60 -25.64
N ALA A 595 21.58 -44.46 -25.39
CA ALA A 595 22.37 -45.09 -26.43
C ALA A 595 21.47 -45.98 -27.35
N PRO A 596 21.88 -46.24 -28.60
CA PRO A 596 21.14 -47.13 -29.49
C PRO A 596 20.87 -48.50 -28.85
N GLY A 597 19.63 -48.99 -28.92
CA GLY A 597 19.19 -50.24 -28.29
C GLY A 597 18.69 -50.10 -26.84
N LEU A 598 18.70 -48.88 -26.28
CA LEU A 598 18.15 -48.58 -24.97
C LEU A 598 16.92 -47.65 -25.09
N THR A 599 15.98 -47.77 -24.15
CA THR A 599 14.79 -46.93 -23.99
C THR A 599 14.80 -46.21 -22.65
N PRO A 600 14.31 -44.96 -22.61
CA PRO A 600 14.31 -44.18 -21.38
C PRO A 600 13.25 -44.68 -20.40
N ARG A 601 13.55 -44.59 -19.11
CA ARG A 601 12.62 -44.82 -17.99
C ARG A 601 12.63 -43.64 -17.05
N TRP A 602 11.55 -42.88 -16.99
CA TRP A 602 11.42 -41.75 -16.06
C TRP A 602 11.21 -42.26 -14.63
N ARG A 603 12.11 -41.89 -13.73
CA ARG A 603 12.15 -42.38 -12.34
C ARG A 603 11.56 -41.36 -11.38
N LEU A 604 12.29 -40.96 -10.35
CA LEU A 604 11.76 -40.14 -9.28
C LEU A 604 11.69 -38.67 -9.72
N TYR A 605 10.52 -38.07 -9.51
CA TYR A 605 10.34 -36.63 -9.43
C TYR A 605 10.35 -36.20 -7.96
N ASN A 606 11.33 -35.37 -7.57
CA ASN A 606 11.41 -34.78 -6.24
C ASN A 606 11.12 -33.28 -6.31
N HIS A 607 10.49 -32.74 -5.28
CA HIS A 607 10.28 -31.31 -5.14
C HIS A 607 10.33 -30.85 -3.67
N SER A 608 10.63 -29.57 -3.47
CA SER A 608 10.53 -28.88 -2.19
C SER A 608 9.65 -27.65 -2.36
N ALA A 609 8.59 -27.51 -1.56
CA ALA A 609 7.61 -26.44 -1.70
C ALA A 609 7.16 -25.89 -0.34
N THR A 610 6.89 -24.59 -0.26
CA THR A 610 6.22 -23.98 0.90
C THR A 610 4.75 -23.77 0.56
N VAL A 611 3.85 -24.35 1.35
CA VAL A 611 2.41 -24.33 1.08
C VAL A 611 1.65 -23.74 2.27
N PRO A 612 1.35 -22.43 2.26
CA PRO A 612 0.59 -21.77 3.32
C PRO A 612 -0.92 -22.07 3.23
N SER A 613 -1.60 -22.12 4.38
CA SER A 613 -3.06 -22.27 4.46
C SER A 613 -3.59 -23.50 3.68
N ASP A 614 -4.67 -23.35 2.92
CA ASP A 614 -5.28 -24.36 2.04
C ASP A 614 -4.81 -24.26 0.57
N SER A 615 -3.76 -23.48 0.30
CA SER A 615 -3.13 -23.44 -1.02
C SER A 615 -2.48 -24.79 -1.38
N ARG A 616 -2.14 -25.00 -2.66
CA ARG A 616 -1.48 -26.24 -3.12
C ARG A 616 -0.76 -26.09 -4.45
N ILE A 617 0.14 -27.03 -4.74
CA ILE A 617 0.74 -27.20 -6.08
C ILE A 617 0.33 -28.58 -6.60
N ASP A 618 -0.47 -28.63 -7.67
CA ASP A 618 -0.89 -29.86 -8.31
C ASP A 618 0.07 -30.19 -9.46
N PHE A 619 0.76 -31.33 -9.38
CA PHE A 619 1.69 -31.74 -10.43
C PHE A 619 1.03 -32.70 -11.41
N THR A 620 1.35 -32.57 -12.70
CA THR A 620 0.97 -33.54 -13.72
C THR A 620 2.14 -33.84 -14.63
N ALA A 621 2.14 -35.03 -15.23
CA ALA A 621 3.17 -35.51 -16.14
C ALA A 621 2.57 -35.91 -17.49
N GLN A 622 3.32 -35.71 -18.58
CA GLN A 622 3.00 -36.15 -19.94
C GLN A 622 4.28 -36.68 -20.58
N THR A 623 4.21 -37.75 -21.38
CA THR A 623 5.39 -38.27 -22.09
C THR A 623 5.11 -38.49 -23.57
N ALA A 624 6.07 -38.15 -24.43
CA ALA A 624 5.92 -38.26 -25.88
C ALA A 624 7.26 -38.53 -26.60
N PRO A 625 7.24 -39.10 -27.82
CA PRO A 625 8.45 -39.34 -28.61
C PRO A 625 9.17 -38.06 -29.05
N VAL A 626 8.42 -36.98 -29.30
CA VAL A 626 8.94 -35.66 -29.66
C VAL A 626 8.25 -34.57 -28.85
N VAL A 627 8.95 -33.45 -28.63
CA VAL A 627 8.45 -32.33 -27.79
C VAL A 627 7.11 -31.76 -28.27
N ALA A 628 6.86 -31.73 -29.59
CA ALA A 628 5.63 -31.20 -30.18
C ALA A 628 4.38 -31.98 -29.76
N ASP A 629 4.53 -33.29 -29.55
CA ASP A 629 3.42 -34.20 -29.23
C ASP A 629 3.02 -34.13 -27.74
N LEU A 630 3.84 -33.51 -26.88
CA LEU A 630 3.55 -33.36 -25.45
C LEU A 630 2.25 -32.59 -25.19
N ALA A 631 1.91 -31.62 -26.05
CA ALA A 631 0.69 -30.82 -25.89
C ALA A 631 -0.60 -31.65 -25.97
N THR A 632 -0.58 -32.73 -26.76
CA THR A 632 -1.72 -33.64 -26.96
C THR A 632 -1.55 -34.98 -26.24
N ALA A 633 -0.40 -35.23 -25.62
CA ALA A 633 -0.13 -36.46 -24.90
C ALA A 633 -1.05 -36.57 -23.65
N PRO A 634 -1.47 -37.79 -23.28
CA PRO A 634 -2.27 -38.00 -22.07
C PRO A 634 -1.54 -37.47 -20.83
N SER A 635 -2.20 -36.56 -20.10
CA SER A 635 -1.71 -36.04 -18.82
C SER A 635 -2.12 -36.94 -17.66
N PHE A 636 -1.25 -37.06 -16.67
CA PHE A 636 -1.49 -37.87 -15.48
C PHE A 636 -1.07 -37.16 -14.21
N PRO A 637 -1.82 -37.34 -13.11
CA PRO A 637 -1.51 -36.69 -11.86
C PRO A 637 -0.22 -37.26 -11.25
N VAL A 638 0.60 -36.35 -10.75
CA VAL A 638 1.72 -36.58 -9.85
C VAL A 638 1.30 -36.03 -8.48
N ARG A 639 1.84 -36.56 -7.39
CA ARG A 639 1.46 -36.16 -6.02
C ARG A 639 1.56 -34.65 -5.82
N SER A 640 0.45 -34.01 -5.41
CA SER A 640 0.40 -32.58 -5.09
C SER A 640 1.17 -32.22 -3.81
N ALA A 641 1.66 -30.98 -3.74
CA ALA A 641 2.16 -30.36 -2.51
C ALA A 641 1.02 -29.65 -1.77
N THR A 642 0.78 -30.00 -0.51
CA THR A 642 -0.27 -29.44 0.35
C THR A 642 0.26 -29.15 1.76
N ALA A 643 -0.37 -28.23 2.51
CA ALA A 643 0.07 -27.84 3.84
C ALA A 643 0.04 -28.97 4.90
N LEU A 644 -0.73 -30.04 4.66
CA LEU A 644 -0.82 -31.22 5.53
C LEU A 644 0.29 -32.25 5.25
N ALA A 645 1.08 -32.07 4.19
CA ALA A 645 2.25 -32.90 3.93
C ALA A 645 3.44 -32.36 4.76
N PRO A 646 4.21 -33.22 5.45
CA PRO A 646 5.39 -32.77 6.19
C PRO A 646 6.37 -32.07 5.24
N ASN A 647 6.76 -30.85 5.59
CA ASN A 647 7.81 -30.08 4.93
C ASN A 647 9.10 -30.35 5.72
N PRO A 648 10.01 -31.29 5.32
CA PRO A 648 10.77 -31.33 4.06
C PRO A 648 10.88 -32.76 3.44
N PRO A 649 11.76 -32.98 2.42
CA PRO A 649 11.32 -33.43 1.09
C PRO A 649 10.40 -34.66 1.15
N ALA A 650 9.22 -34.54 0.55
CA ALA A 650 8.36 -35.68 0.33
C ALA A 650 9.15 -36.78 -0.43
N PRO A 651 9.00 -38.07 -0.09
CA PRO A 651 9.65 -39.14 -0.84
C PRO A 651 9.25 -39.01 -2.31
N GLY A 652 10.25 -38.96 -3.20
CA GLY A 652 10.04 -38.72 -4.62
C GLY A 652 9.04 -39.68 -5.23
N VAL A 653 8.28 -39.18 -6.19
CA VAL A 653 7.24 -39.95 -6.87
C VAL A 653 7.85 -40.61 -8.09
N MET A 654 7.74 -41.93 -8.18
CA MET A 654 8.09 -42.67 -9.38
C MET A 654 7.14 -42.31 -10.52
N ILE A 655 7.68 -41.73 -11.59
CA ILE A 655 6.93 -41.38 -12.80
C ILE A 655 6.60 -42.65 -13.61
N ASP A 656 7.54 -43.58 -13.70
CA ASP A 656 7.38 -44.94 -14.25
C ASP A 656 7.39 -45.95 -13.09
N ALA A 657 6.33 -45.94 -12.27
CA ALA A 657 6.19 -46.88 -11.15
C ALA A 657 5.73 -48.25 -11.65
N ASP A 658 6.67 -49.18 -11.79
CA ASP A 658 6.39 -50.60 -11.95
C ASP A 658 6.19 -51.23 -10.55
N THR A 659 5.13 -50.82 -9.84
CA THR A 659 4.80 -51.39 -8.53
C THR A 659 3.46 -52.11 -8.60
N GLY A 660 3.53 -53.43 -8.42
CA GLY A 660 2.36 -54.30 -8.38
C GLY A 660 1.27 -53.79 -7.44
N ALA A 661 0.03 -53.92 -7.93
CA ALA A 661 -1.20 -53.82 -7.16
C ALA A 661 -1.42 -52.50 -6.39
N THR A 662 -1.59 -51.38 -7.12
CA THR A 662 -2.76 -50.46 -7.10
C THR A 662 -2.34 -49.04 -7.50
N VAL A 663 -3.06 -48.50 -8.50
CA VAL A 663 -3.03 -47.10 -8.98
C VAL A 663 -1.79 -46.67 -9.81
N ILE A 664 -1.74 -47.09 -11.08
CA ILE A 664 -1.43 -46.31 -12.31
C ILE A 664 -1.24 -47.35 -13.46
N PRO A 665 -1.89 -47.23 -14.64
CA PRO A 665 -1.69 -48.17 -15.76
C PRO A 665 -0.22 -48.19 -16.21
N ARG A 666 0.30 -49.33 -16.69
CA ARG A 666 1.66 -49.46 -17.28
C ARG A 666 1.89 -48.35 -18.31
N ARG A 667 2.97 -47.55 -18.19
CA ARG A 667 3.23 -46.45 -19.14
C ARG A 667 4.61 -46.60 -19.74
N SER A 668 4.67 -46.61 -21.06
CA SER A 668 5.93 -46.56 -21.78
C SER A 668 6.50 -45.15 -21.66
N SER A 669 7.51 -44.98 -20.82
CA SER A 669 8.36 -43.79 -20.85
C SER A 669 8.84 -43.53 -22.29
N ARG A 670 8.72 -42.28 -22.76
CA ARG A 670 9.20 -41.83 -24.07
C ARG A 670 10.33 -40.82 -23.90
N ALA A 671 10.95 -40.45 -25.03
CA ALA A 671 12.11 -39.56 -25.06
C ALA A 671 11.88 -38.20 -24.40
N PHE A 672 10.65 -37.69 -24.37
CA PHE A 672 10.32 -36.43 -23.69
C PHE A 672 9.35 -36.66 -22.53
N LEU A 673 9.54 -35.88 -21.47
CA LEU A 673 8.64 -35.77 -20.32
C LEU A 673 8.35 -34.29 -20.05
N ARG A 674 7.08 -33.96 -19.88
CA ARG A 674 6.62 -32.65 -19.40
C ARG A 674 6.08 -32.80 -18.00
N ILE A 675 6.59 -32.00 -17.06
CA ILE A 675 5.99 -31.80 -15.76
C ILE A 675 5.30 -30.44 -15.74
N THR A 676 4.02 -30.43 -15.39
CA THR A 676 3.25 -29.20 -15.17
C THR A 676 2.93 -29.05 -13.69
N ALA A 677 3.41 -27.99 -13.08
CA ALA A 677 3.12 -27.59 -11.70
C ALA A 677 2.04 -26.51 -11.71
N ASN A 678 0.82 -26.85 -11.31
CA ASN A 678 -0.30 -25.94 -11.22
C ASN A 678 -0.39 -25.35 -9.80
N PHE A 679 -0.06 -24.06 -9.67
CA PHE A 679 -0.09 -23.36 -8.40
C PHE A 679 -1.51 -22.86 -8.14
N VAL A 680 -2.10 -23.30 -7.04
CA VAL A 680 -3.44 -22.91 -6.62
C VAL A 680 -3.32 -22.10 -5.33
N PRO A 681 -3.76 -20.82 -5.32
CA PRO A 681 -3.73 -20.00 -4.11
C PRO A 681 -4.74 -20.53 -3.08
N SER A 682 -4.68 -19.99 -1.86
CA SER A 682 -5.67 -20.26 -0.82
C SER A 682 -7.09 -19.90 -1.27
N SER A 683 -8.12 -20.48 -0.65
CA SER A 683 -9.52 -20.22 -1.02
C SER A 683 -9.95 -18.75 -0.86
N ASP A 684 -9.26 -18.00 0.02
CA ASP A 684 -9.42 -16.55 0.17
C ASP A 684 -8.59 -15.72 -0.83
N GLY A 685 -7.75 -16.37 -1.64
CA GLY A 685 -6.85 -15.75 -2.60
C GLY A 685 -5.70 -14.95 -1.99
N GLN A 686 -5.48 -14.99 -0.68
CA GLN A 686 -4.50 -14.12 0.01
C GLN A 686 -3.12 -14.77 0.21
N SER A 687 -2.99 -16.07 -0.03
CA SER A 687 -1.74 -16.81 0.11
C SER A 687 -1.45 -17.62 -1.15
N ALA A 688 -0.18 -17.63 -1.56
CA ALA A 688 0.30 -18.41 -2.70
C ALA A 688 1.38 -19.42 -2.26
N PRO A 689 1.40 -20.64 -2.82
CA PRO A 689 2.45 -21.61 -2.55
C PRO A 689 3.74 -21.24 -3.32
N SER A 690 4.90 -21.69 -2.83
CA SER A 690 6.19 -21.54 -3.52
C SER A 690 6.87 -22.89 -3.77
N LEU A 691 7.57 -23.03 -4.91
CA LEU A 691 8.35 -24.19 -5.31
C LEU A 691 9.85 -23.82 -5.30
N ALA A 692 10.61 -24.35 -4.35
CA ALA A 692 12.01 -23.97 -4.13
C ALA A 692 12.98 -24.74 -5.02
N THR A 693 12.88 -26.06 -5.04
CA THR A 693 13.74 -26.96 -5.81
C THR A 693 12.93 -28.11 -6.38
N TRP A 694 13.34 -28.60 -7.56
CA TRP A 694 12.79 -29.83 -8.14
C TRP A 694 13.85 -30.59 -8.93
N SER A 695 13.70 -31.90 -8.99
CA SER A 695 14.59 -32.76 -9.77
C SER A 695 13.83 -33.92 -10.40
N GLN A 696 14.30 -34.33 -11.57
CA GLN A 696 13.77 -35.46 -12.31
C GLN A 696 14.91 -36.42 -12.67
N THR A 697 14.75 -37.70 -12.35
CA THR A 697 15.72 -38.73 -12.74
C THR A 697 15.18 -39.62 -13.86
N TYR A 698 16.06 -40.18 -14.68
CA TYR A 698 15.74 -41.23 -15.64
C TYR A 698 16.92 -42.19 -15.82
N ASP A 699 16.61 -43.42 -16.20
CA ASP A 699 17.59 -44.43 -16.59
C ASP A 699 17.38 -44.84 -18.06
N CYS A 700 18.40 -45.44 -18.66
CA CYS A 700 18.30 -46.06 -19.99
C CYS A 700 18.35 -47.59 -19.85
N GLU A 701 17.25 -48.26 -20.14
CA GLU A 701 17.12 -49.72 -20.05
C GLU A 701 17.12 -50.35 -21.45
N PRO A 702 17.61 -51.59 -21.63
CA PRO A 702 17.50 -52.31 -22.91
C PRO A 702 16.06 -52.32 -23.42
N SER A 703 15.87 -52.03 -24.71
CA SER A 703 14.56 -52.22 -25.35
C SER A 703 14.28 -53.72 -25.43
N GLU A 704 13.29 -54.20 -24.66
CA GLU A 704 12.75 -55.56 -24.85
C GLU A 704 12.15 -55.74 -26.25
#